data_AF-A0A812YDN9-F1
#
_entry.id   AF-A0A812YDN9-F1
#
_cell.length_a   1.000
_cell.length_b   1.000
_cell.length_c   1.000
_cell.angle_alpha   90.00
_cell.angle_beta   90.00
_cell.angle_gamma   90.00
#
_symmetry.space_group_name_H-M   'P 1'
#
loop_
_entity.id
_entity.type
_entity.pdbx_description
1 polymer ?
#
loop_
_entity_poly.entity_id
_entity_poly.type
_entity_poly.pdbx_seq_one_letter_code
_entity_poly.pdbx_strand_id
1 'polypeptide(L)'
;MPIPCGQCQVIQDVANGWEGLCLGLQLQSSSTTPEACRGICCDDADCEVWQWGNTRDNSGSKLGLCYTGRGLECQSERFDDLLVLAGQRISHGTVSETISLEKGRWCRGVGMKQADVRAKSPMGGTYKTEVLQCRDVCYADSACSIWEHSTRDGCWYGYSDECSRSFPEAATMVAGERVARACGPGVQTEEATDYVKVFGIIGFVAFLLFCFGLVFVACAALNGSADAYKRSLSRNQSEDLDRFSEHAGRVIDAQPVQPRQGKEKAQALARWIIHLPRHAMARGFMSPQGQSDLQRNLSADRPTQSCSAGNGCYELNSAGAALLLTKINWGIGMIAMPFYLHSAGLGAGVLFFLLSMLLAADAALVLQQLQNSGDPGVLEASYVLLIGRSLGRAGSPGRAWCKLSDSCYGSEWAIGELRLLSENKSFGPESNLGETLAVLSLVVANWGSAVAWLKFIGDNLARFLPLGISSAGWVLILVGPVALSALVDEIAALQRLSRLGLLAGQLFVLLIAIGVIPHLHDFPEYLAAEPFLRMKTFPVAMGLAVFCNEGLVVLSPSVAASMQKPKLLSWSLFLAVTFFSLNYMLLAICGDFLYSYLQVGEVAQEVTMSQGFEMTVLHRVAVLCYVLQLLLTFPASLFVLFRNFEALHPCYDNCWKRAWRSAAVLTVGAVAVVVPRFGDFLAVAGAVGNSVCIYILPHLALLAEGTWRGMQLSKSRRVLSWIIVLVFGAFCGGLASVISIQKLVA
;
A
#
# COMPACT_ATOMS: atom_id res chain seq x y z
N MET A 1 -14.19 46.16 1.52
CA MET A 1 -15.45 45.53 1.11
C MET A 1 -15.13 44.12 0.65
N PRO A 2 -15.80 43.08 1.14
CA PRO A 2 -15.65 41.71 0.65
C PRO A 2 -15.96 41.67 -0.86
N ILE A 3 -15.22 40.88 -1.63
CA ILE A 3 -15.52 40.66 -3.05
C ILE A 3 -16.80 39.80 -3.10
N PRO A 4 -17.85 40.22 -3.83
CA PRO A 4 -19.08 39.44 -3.92
C PRO A 4 -18.80 38.08 -4.55
N CYS A 5 -19.23 37.02 -3.87
CA CYS A 5 -19.05 35.66 -4.32
C CYS A 5 -20.12 35.37 -5.38
N GLY A 6 -19.77 35.46 -6.66
CA GLY A 6 -20.71 35.24 -7.77
C GLY A 6 -21.19 33.79 -7.94
N GLN A 7 -20.92 32.92 -6.96
CA GLN A 7 -21.40 31.53 -6.93
C GLN A 7 -22.31 31.34 -5.72
N CYS A 8 -23.56 30.94 -5.99
CA CYS A 8 -24.55 30.60 -4.98
C CYS A 8 -24.70 29.10 -4.86
N GLN A 9 -24.67 28.61 -3.64
CA GLN A 9 -25.00 27.22 -3.32
C GLN A 9 -26.46 27.14 -2.88
N VAL A 10 -27.24 26.25 -3.49
CA VAL A 10 -28.64 26.00 -3.10
C VAL A 10 -28.64 25.13 -1.84
N ILE A 11 -29.27 25.62 -0.78
CA ILE A 11 -29.42 24.92 0.51
C ILE A 11 -30.79 24.22 0.57
N GLN A 12 -31.84 24.96 0.21
CA GLN A 12 -33.20 24.44 0.16
C GLN A 12 -33.85 24.86 -1.15
N ASP A 13 -34.66 23.99 -1.72
CA ASP A 13 -35.29 24.20 -3.01
C ASP A 13 -36.76 23.79 -2.94
N VAL A 14 -37.64 24.66 -3.43
CA VAL A 14 -39.08 24.38 -3.53
C VAL A 14 -39.34 23.14 -4.38
N ALA A 15 -38.51 22.90 -5.42
CA ALA A 15 -38.61 21.70 -6.25
C ALA A 15 -38.37 20.39 -5.46
N ASN A 16 -37.66 20.47 -4.32
CA ASN A 16 -37.37 19.34 -3.44
C ASN A 16 -38.34 19.24 -2.25
N GLY A 17 -39.45 19.98 -2.27
CA GLY A 17 -40.47 19.95 -1.22
C GLY A 17 -40.25 20.94 -0.08
N TRP A 18 -39.34 21.91 -0.23
CA TRP A 18 -39.30 23.06 0.67
C TRP A 18 -40.49 23.97 0.42
N GLU A 19 -41.20 24.39 1.46
CA GLU A 19 -42.40 25.24 1.29
C GLU A 19 -42.04 26.62 0.69
N GLY A 20 -40.86 27.13 1.01
CA GLY A 20 -40.38 28.41 0.47
C GLY A 20 -41.35 29.55 0.77
N LEU A 21 -41.88 29.67 1.98
CA LEU A 21 -42.83 30.73 2.38
C LEU A 21 -42.17 31.74 3.31
N CYS A 22 -41.16 32.47 2.82
CA CYS A 22 -40.39 33.43 3.59
C CYS A 22 -41.02 34.82 3.53
N LEU A 23 -40.99 35.50 4.67
CA LEU A 23 -41.44 36.86 4.89
C LEU A 23 -40.28 37.87 4.74
N GLY A 24 -40.62 39.15 4.65
CA GLY A 24 -39.62 40.24 4.63
C GLY A 24 -38.79 40.33 3.33
N LEU A 25 -39.21 39.65 2.27
CA LEU A 25 -38.60 39.76 0.95
C LEU A 25 -39.08 41.02 0.23
N GLN A 26 -38.21 41.63 -0.57
CA GLN A 26 -38.52 42.80 -1.37
C GLN A 26 -38.91 42.38 -2.78
N LEU A 27 -39.98 43.00 -3.31
CA LEU A 27 -40.39 42.80 -4.70
C LEU A 27 -39.38 43.48 -5.62
N GLN A 28 -38.67 42.70 -6.43
CA GLN A 28 -37.67 43.24 -7.37
C GLN A 28 -38.30 43.65 -8.70
N SER A 29 -39.17 42.79 -9.24
CA SER A 29 -39.84 43.03 -10.51
C SER A 29 -41.15 42.24 -10.60
N SER A 30 -42.16 42.83 -11.23
CA SER A 30 -43.51 42.28 -11.34
C SER A 30 -43.74 41.37 -12.55
N SER A 31 -42.67 40.98 -13.26
CA SER A 31 -42.77 40.14 -14.46
C SER A 31 -41.41 39.54 -14.85
N THR A 32 -40.98 38.50 -14.14
CA THR A 32 -39.70 37.80 -14.43
C THR A 32 -39.92 36.29 -14.56
N THR A 33 -38.87 35.57 -14.99
CA THR A 33 -38.80 34.11 -14.91
C THR A 33 -38.12 33.68 -13.61
N PRO A 34 -38.29 32.42 -13.15
CA PRO A 34 -37.58 31.89 -11.97
C PRO A 34 -36.06 32.05 -12.06
N GLU A 35 -35.47 31.81 -13.23
CA GLU A 35 -34.02 31.90 -13.45
C GLU A 35 -33.51 33.33 -13.33
N ALA A 36 -34.29 34.30 -13.82
CA ALA A 36 -33.97 35.71 -13.65
C ALA A 36 -34.05 36.11 -12.17
N CYS A 37 -35.03 35.60 -11.42
CA CYS A 37 -35.15 35.85 -9.99
C CYS A 37 -33.98 35.26 -9.19
N ARG A 38 -33.58 34.02 -9.54
CA ARG A 38 -32.38 33.37 -9.02
C ARG A 38 -31.13 34.18 -9.30
N GLY A 39 -30.96 34.66 -10.55
CA GLY A 39 -29.82 35.47 -10.95
C GLY A 39 -29.70 36.77 -10.14
N ILE A 40 -30.81 37.50 -9.98
CA ILE A 40 -30.86 38.74 -9.18
C ILE A 40 -30.41 38.47 -7.74
N CYS A 41 -30.92 37.41 -7.11
CA CYS A 41 -30.52 37.06 -5.75
C CYS A 41 -29.05 36.62 -5.71
N CYS A 42 -28.58 35.90 -6.73
CA CYS A 42 -27.21 35.44 -6.77
C CYS A 42 -26.16 36.54 -6.92
N ASP A 43 -26.52 37.62 -7.60
CA ASP A 43 -25.68 38.78 -7.79
C ASP A 43 -25.64 39.69 -6.55
N ASP A 44 -26.63 39.57 -5.65
CA ASP A 44 -26.73 40.32 -4.40
C ASP A 44 -26.20 39.49 -3.22
N ALA A 45 -25.03 39.84 -2.69
CA ALA A 45 -24.39 39.12 -1.58
C ALA A 45 -25.20 39.11 -0.27
N ASP A 46 -26.18 40.01 -0.13
CA ASP A 46 -27.09 40.08 1.02
C ASP A 46 -28.38 39.25 0.82
N CYS A 47 -28.55 38.60 -0.34
CA CYS A 47 -29.74 37.83 -0.66
C CYS A 47 -29.60 36.34 -0.29
N GLU A 48 -30.25 35.92 0.80
CA GLU A 48 -30.23 34.51 1.22
C GLU A 48 -31.38 33.70 0.60
N VAL A 49 -32.45 34.36 0.15
CA VAL A 49 -33.66 33.73 -0.33
C VAL A 49 -34.20 34.48 -1.54
N TRP A 50 -34.62 33.71 -2.54
CA TRP A 50 -35.49 34.20 -3.58
C TRP A 50 -36.74 33.33 -3.74
N GLN A 51 -37.82 33.98 -4.15
CA GLN A 51 -39.12 33.36 -4.37
C GLN A 51 -39.75 33.94 -5.61
N TRP A 52 -40.36 33.06 -6.39
CA TRP A 52 -41.03 33.41 -7.62
C TRP A 52 -42.40 32.75 -7.63
N GLY A 53 -43.43 33.53 -7.92
CA GLY A 53 -44.81 33.07 -7.83
C GLY A 53 -45.83 34.04 -8.42
N ASN A 54 -47.09 33.63 -8.41
CA ASN A 54 -48.22 34.44 -8.85
C ASN A 54 -49.16 34.70 -7.68
N THR A 55 -50.02 35.72 -7.77
CA THR A 55 -51.18 35.79 -6.89
C THR A 55 -52.11 34.62 -7.18
N ARG A 56 -52.85 34.12 -6.19
CA ARG A 56 -53.80 33.00 -6.36
C ARG A 56 -54.79 33.22 -7.51
N ASP A 57 -55.27 34.45 -7.68
CA ASP A 57 -56.17 34.85 -8.76
C ASP A 57 -55.54 34.77 -10.16
N ASN A 58 -54.20 34.81 -10.25
CA ASN A 58 -53.42 34.78 -11.49
C ASN A 58 -52.55 33.53 -11.64
N SER A 59 -52.92 32.42 -11.00
CA SER A 59 -52.16 31.16 -11.01
C SER A 59 -51.78 30.62 -12.41
N GLY A 60 -52.48 31.02 -13.48
CA GLY A 60 -52.19 30.62 -14.87
C GLY A 60 -51.21 31.50 -15.66
N SER A 61 -50.71 32.62 -15.11
CA SER A 61 -49.78 33.50 -15.82
C SER A 61 -48.37 32.89 -15.95
N LYS A 62 -47.75 33.01 -17.13
CA LYS A 62 -46.34 32.61 -17.35
C LYS A 62 -45.33 33.56 -16.70
N LEU A 63 -45.75 34.78 -16.39
CA LEU A 63 -44.93 35.80 -15.75
C LEU A 63 -45.35 35.89 -14.29
N GLY A 64 -44.37 35.86 -13.39
CA GLY A 64 -44.57 35.91 -11.95
C GLY A 64 -43.85 37.08 -11.30
N LEU A 65 -44.19 37.28 -10.03
CA LEU A 65 -43.59 38.25 -9.12
C LEU A 65 -42.32 37.63 -8.52
N CYS A 66 -41.21 38.36 -8.61
CA CYS A 66 -39.94 37.95 -8.00
C CYS A 66 -39.67 38.72 -6.71
N TYR A 67 -39.52 37.97 -5.64
CA TYR A 67 -39.18 38.46 -4.32
C TYR A 67 -37.80 37.96 -3.93
N THR A 68 -36.93 38.85 -3.48
CA THR A 68 -35.57 38.51 -3.03
C THR A 68 -35.25 39.20 -1.70
N GLY A 69 -34.33 38.65 -0.93
CA GLY A 69 -33.87 39.23 0.33
C GLY A 69 -33.35 38.15 1.29
N ARG A 70 -33.25 38.47 2.58
CA ARG A 70 -32.78 37.51 3.59
C ARG A 70 -33.80 36.42 3.91
N GLY A 71 -35.09 36.76 3.85
CA GLY A 71 -36.18 35.85 4.19
C GLY A 71 -36.26 35.60 5.70
N LEU A 72 -37.43 35.85 6.27
CA LEU A 72 -37.75 35.57 7.67
C LEU A 72 -38.82 34.47 7.70
N GLU A 73 -38.79 33.60 8.71
CA GLU A 73 -39.89 32.64 8.96
C GLU A 73 -40.33 31.79 7.76
N CYS A 74 -39.37 31.24 7.01
CA CYS A 74 -39.58 30.45 5.77
C CYS A 74 -40.41 29.16 5.89
N GLN A 75 -40.86 28.82 7.10
CA GLN A 75 -41.64 27.61 7.43
C GLN A 75 -42.98 27.97 8.11
N SER A 76 -43.39 29.23 8.01
CA SER A 76 -44.66 29.72 8.52
C SER A 76 -45.69 29.76 7.39
N GLU A 77 -46.96 29.60 7.74
CA GLU A 77 -48.04 29.85 6.78
C GLU A 77 -48.05 31.35 6.45
N ARG A 78 -47.86 31.69 5.16
CA ARG A 78 -48.04 33.06 4.69
C ARG A 78 -49.52 33.43 4.67
N PHE A 79 -49.82 34.64 5.13
CA PHE A 79 -51.17 35.21 5.10
C PHE A 79 -51.50 35.97 3.80
N ASP A 80 -50.54 36.11 2.88
CA ASP A 80 -50.78 36.79 1.61
C ASP A 80 -51.17 35.83 0.49
N ASP A 81 -51.67 36.39 -0.61
CA ASP A 81 -52.19 35.63 -1.75
C ASP A 81 -51.09 35.14 -2.70
N LEU A 82 -49.81 35.16 -2.31
CA LEU A 82 -48.71 34.70 -3.16
C LEU A 82 -48.62 33.17 -3.16
N LEU A 83 -48.81 32.57 -4.33
CA LEU A 83 -48.53 31.17 -4.60
C LEU A 83 -47.08 31.03 -5.08
N VAL A 84 -46.20 30.54 -4.21
CA VAL A 84 -44.79 30.29 -4.54
C VAL A 84 -44.70 29.08 -5.46
N LEU A 85 -44.23 29.29 -6.69
CA LEU A 85 -44.09 28.25 -7.72
C LEU A 85 -42.64 27.77 -7.84
N ALA A 86 -41.68 28.64 -7.52
CA ALA A 86 -40.26 28.34 -7.45
C ALA A 86 -39.62 29.21 -6.37
N GLY A 87 -38.55 28.72 -5.77
CA GLY A 87 -37.80 29.47 -4.78
C GLY A 87 -36.68 28.65 -4.22
N GLN A 88 -35.60 29.31 -3.83
CA GLN A 88 -34.49 28.65 -3.17
C GLN A 88 -34.00 29.50 -2.00
N ARG A 89 -33.55 28.79 -0.97
CA ARG A 89 -32.65 29.36 0.02
C ARG A 89 -31.23 29.08 -0.44
N ILE A 90 -30.46 30.13 -0.63
CA ILE A 90 -29.09 30.07 -1.14
C ILE A 90 -28.10 30.58 -0.09
N SER A 91 -26.85 30.15 -0.22
CA SER A 91 -25.73 30.73 0.48
C SER A 91 -24.72 31.26 -0.53
N HIS A 92 -24.16 32.43 -0.24
CA HIS A 92 -23.06 32.99 -1.01
C HIS A 92 -21.74 32.41 -0.55
N GLY A 93 -20.96 31.91 -1.50
CA GLY A 93 -19.70 31.23 -1.22
C GLY A 93 -19.89 29.78 -0.80
N THR A 94 -18.90 28.97 -1.13
CA THR A 94 -18.84 27.56 -0.76
C THR A 94 -18.25 27.46 0.65
N VAL A 95 -18.89 26.70 1.53
CA VAL A 95 -18.25 26.28 2.80
C VAL A 95 -17.03 25.45 2.41
N SER A 96 -15.84 26.02 2.52
CA SER A 96 -14.61 25.37 2.04
C SER A 96 -13.93 24.59 3.14
N GLU A 97 -13.98 25.11 4.37
CA GLU A 97 -13.34 24.51 5.53
C GLU A 97 -14.21 24.75 6.77
N THR A 98 -14.38 23.69 7.56
CA THR A 98 -15.06 23.76 8.86
C THR A 98 -14.08 23.30 9.92
N ILE A 99 -13.72 24.18 10.84
CA ILE A 99 -12.86 23.84 11.97
C ILE A 99 -13.78 23.55 13.15
N SER A 100 -13.82 22.29 13.60
CA SER A 100 -14.58 21.94 14.80
C SER A 100 -14.07 22.75 16.00
N LEU A 101 -14.98 23.40 16.72
CA LEU A 101 -14.63 24.09 17.96
C LEU A 101 -14.33 23.07 19.05
N GLU A 102 -13.28 23.34 19.84
CA GLU A 102 -12.95 22.53 21.01
C GLU A 102 -14.12 22.50 22.00
N LYS A 103 -14.49 21.30 22.45
CA LYS A 103 -15.46 21.13 23.53
C LYS A 103 -15.00 21.91 24.76
N GLY A 104 -15.92 22.61 25.42
CA GLY A 104 -15.58 23.45 26.57
C GLY A 104 -15.13 24.87 26.22
N ARG A 105 -15.22 25.29 24.96
CA ARG A 105 -14.98 26.67 24.52
C ARG A 105 -16.25 27.24 23.90
N TRP A 106 -16.66 28.43 24.32
CA TRP A 106 -17.85 29.11 23.80
C TRP A 106 -17.45 30.44 23.16
N CYS A 107 -18.17 30.88 22.15
CA CYS A 107 -17.90 32.13 21.45
C CYS A 107 -18.93 33.20 21.83
N ARG A 108 -18.48 34.45 22.02
CA ARG A 108 -19.38 35.58 22.25
C ARG A 108 -18.92 36.74 21.39
N GLY A 109 -19.87 37.37 20.72
CA GLY A 109 -19.59 38.54 19.90
C GLY A 109 -20.86 39.28 19.58
N VAL A 110 -20.72 40.54 19.17
CA VAL A 110 -21.86 41.38 18.77
C VAL A 110 -22.61 40.78 17.57
N GLY A 111 -21.94 39.94 16.79
CA GLY A 111 -22.52 39.21 15.65
C GLY A 111 -23.21 37.89 16.01
N MET A 112 -23.08 37.39 17.25
CA MET A 112 -23.67 36.11 17.66
C MET A 112 -25.15 36.28 18.01
N LYS A 113 -25.98 35.39 17.46
CA LYS A 113 -27.44 35.38 17.65
C LYS A 113 -27.88 33.98 18.04
N GLN A 114 -28.92 33.91 18.87
CA GLN A 114 -29.56 32.65 19.22
C GLN A 114 -30.54 32.27 18.10
N ALA A 115 -30.42 31.05 17.58
CA ALA A 115 -31.40 30.52 16.64
C ALA A 115 -32.61 29.97 17.41
N ASP A 116 -33.81 30.31 16.95
CA ASP A 116 -35.04 29.71 17.48
C ASP A 116 -35.25 28.32 16.88
N VAL A 117 -34.48 27.35 17.38
CA VAL A 117 -34.58 25.94 16.99
C VAL A 117 -35.66 25.21 17.82
N ARG A 118 -36.21 25.85 18.86
CA ARG A 118 -37.16 25.23 19.79
C ARG A 118 -38.57 25.08 19.23
N ALA A 119 -38.89 25.76 18.13
CA ALA A 119 -40.28 25.97 17.77
C ALA A 119 -41.05 24.74 17.23
N LYS A 120 -40.42 23.70 16.65
CA LYS A 120 -41.22 22.73 15.83
C LYS A 120 -40.70 21.29 15.75
N SER A 121 -40.30 20.65 16.85
CA SER A 121 -40.31 19.18 16.89
C SER A 121 -41.34 18.69 17.91
N PRO A 122 -42.63 18.59 17.53
CA PRO A 122 -43.70 18.11 18.42
C PRO A 122 -43.52 16.65 18.87
N MET A 123 -42.50 15.94 18.38
CA MET A 123 -42.12 14.60 18.82
C MET A 123 -40.62 14.55 19.13
N GLY A 124 -40.25 14.93 20.35
CA GLY A 124 -38.99 14.52 21.01
C GLY A 124 -37.76 14.41 20.10
N GLY A 125 -37.37 15.50 19.45
CA GLY A 125 -36.15 15.55 18.65
C GLY A 125 -34.94 15.12 19.48
N THR A 126 -34.08 14.27 18.91
CA THR A 126 -32.81 13.94 19.57
C THR A 126 -31.88 15.16 19.50
N TYR A 127 -31.00 15.34 20.49
CA TYR A 127 -30.00 16.42 20.47
C TYR A 127 -29.19 16.47 19.16
N LYS A 128 -28.99 15.32 18.50
CA LYS A 128 -28.30 15.24 17.20
C LYS A 128 -29.03 15.99 16.10
N THR A 129 -30.36 15.97 16.11
CA THR A 129 -31.20 16.68 15.15
C THR A 129 -31.10 18.19 15.34
N GLU A 130 -31.06 18.66 16.59
CA GLU A 130 -30.88 20.08 16.93
C GLU A 130 -29.50 20.61 16.55
N VAL A 131 -28.45 19.80 16.72
CA VAL A 131 -27.08 20.14 16.29
C VAL A 131 -27.02 20.33 14.77
N LEU A 132 -27.64 19.42 14.01
CA LEU A 132 -27.69 19.53 12.55
C LEU A 132 -28.48 20.79 12.11
N GLN A 133 -29.62 21.05 12.75
CA GLN A 133 -30.40 22.27 12.48
C GLN A 133 -29.60 23.53 12.81
N CYS A 134 -28.82 23.54 13.88
CA CYS A 134 -27.97 24.67 14.24
C CYS A 134 -26.91 24.97 13.19
N ARG A 135 -26.24 23.91 12.72
CA ARG A 135 -25.28 24.00 11.61
C ARG A 135 -25.94 24.55 10.35
N ASP A 136 -27.09 24.01 9.97
CA ASP A 136 -27.78 24.39 8.75
C ASP A 136 -28.26 25.85 8.79
N VAL A 137 -28.65 26.36 9.97
CA VAL A 137 -28.96 27.79 10.18
C VAL A 137 -27.73 28.66 9.90
N CYS A 138 -26.57 28.30 10.44
CA CYS A 138 -25.33 29.03 10.16
C CYS A 138 -24.90 28.92 8.69
N TYR A 139 -25.02 27.74 8.09
CA TYR A 139 -24.63 27.54 6.70
C TYR A 139 -25.51 28.34 5.75
N ALA A 140 -26.73 28.67 6.16
CA ALA A 140 -27.61 29.57 5.42
C ALA A 140 -27.29 31.06 5.57
N ASP A 141 -26.73 31.48 6.71
CA ASP A 141 -26.31 32.87 6.91
C ASP A 141 -24.88 33.06 6.34
N SER A 142 -24.77 33.87 5.27
CA SER A 142 -23.49 34.15 4.62
C SER A 142 -22.49 34.89 5.52
N ALA A 143 -22.98 35.62 6.54
CA ALA A 143 -22.17 36.29 7.54
C ALA A 143 -21.80 35.40 8.73
N CYS A 144 -22.39 34.20 8.83
CA CYS A 144 -22.03 33.26 9.88
C CYS A 144 -20.62 32.69 9.64
N SER A 145 -19.74 32.93 10.61
CA SER A 145 -18.41 32.31 10.66
C SER A 145 -18.30 31.28 11.76
N ILE A 146 -19.25 31.23 12.71
CA ILE A 146 -19.24 30.30 13.84
C ILE A 146 -20.67 29.88 14.18
N TRP A 147 -20.85 28.59 14.45
CA TRP A 147 -22.04 28.09 15.15
C TRP A 147 -21.65 27.19 16.30
N GLU A 148 -22.49 27.17 17.33
CA GLU A 148 -22.31 26.38 18.54
C GLU A 148 -23.67 25.97 19.12
N HIS A 149 -23.75 24.76 19.66
CA HIS A 149 -24.96 24.22 20.29
C HIS A 149 -24.64 23.80 21.72
N SER A 150 -25.40 24.36 22.66
CA SER A 150 -25.39 24.04 24.09
C SER A 150 -26.66 23.30 24.46
N THR A 151 -26.56 22.26 25.30
CA THR A 151 -27.75 21.58 25.84
C THR A 151 -28.64 22.50 26.67
N ARG A 152 -28.06 23.55 27.25
CA ARG A 152 -28.75 24.52 28.11
C ARG A 152 -29.22 25.74 27.32
N ASP A 153 -28.32 26.30 26.52
CA ASP A 153 -28.49 27.62 25.88
C ASP A 153 -28.96 27.50 24.43
N GLY A 154 -29.08 26.29 23.90
CA GLY A 154 -29.55 26.03 22.55
C GLY A 154 -28.51 26.38 21.49
N CYS A 155 -29.00 26.69 20.29
CA CYS A 155 -28.17 27.01 19.13
C CYS A 155 -27.82 28.50 19.09
N TRP A 156 -26.54 28.79 18.91
CA TRP A 156 -26.00 30.11 18.66
C TRP A 156 -25.19 30.10 17.38
N TYR A 157 -25.30 31.16 16.58
CA TYR A 157 -24.57 31.29 15.33
C TYR A 157 -24.30 32.76 15.02
N GLY A 158 -23.28 33.02 14.21
CA GLY A 158 -22.96 34.36 13.75
C GLY A 158 -21.47 34.56 13.56
N TYR A 159 -21.00 35.78 13.78
CA TYR A 159 -19.58 36.13 13.72
C TYR A 159 -19.03 36.41 15.12
N SER A 160 -17.92 35.76 15.46
CA SER A 160 -17.20 35.99 16.71
C SER A 160 -15.69 35.77 16.54
N ASP A 161 -14.91 36.70 17.07
CA ASP A 161 -13.47 36.63 17.26
C ASP A 161 -13.09 36.24 18.70
N GLU A 162 -13.98 36.44 19.67
CA GLU A 162 -13.78 36.06 21.06
C GLU A 162 -14.39 34.68 21.36
N CYS A 163 -13.52 33.69 21.60
CA CYS A 163 -13.94 32.36 22.06
C CYS A 163 -13.11 31.96 23.29
N SER A 164 -13.78 31.64 24.39
CA SER A 164 -13.14 31.36 25.69
C SER A 164 -13.75 30.16 26.41
N ARG A 165 -12.92 29.45 27.18
CA ARG A 165 -13.37 28.40 28.11
C ARG A 165 -13.94 28.97 29.41
N SER A 166 -13.72 30.25 29.68
CA SER A 166 -14.20 30.92 30.90
C SER A 166 -15.68 31.29 30.86
N PHE A 167 -16.32 31.21 29.68
CA PHE A 167 -17.75 31.49 29.57
C PHE A 167 -18.56 30.34 30.16
N PRO A 168 -19.63 30.63 30.92
CA PRO A 168 -20.41 29.60 31.62
C PRO A 168 -21.10 28.62 30.68
N GLU A 169 -21.46 29.04 29.47
CA GLU A 169 -22.10 28.21 28.43
C GLU A 169 -21.15 27.16 27.85
N ALA A 170 -19.84 27.40 27.95
CA ALA A 170 -18.82 26.52 27.40
C ALA A 170 -18.87 25.13 28.05
N ALA A 171 -19.26 25.05 29.33
CA ALA A 171 -19.42 23.79 30.06
C ALA A 171 -20.56 22.90 29.51
N THR A 172 -21.54 23.49 28.84
CA THR A 172 -22.72 22.78 28.28
C THR A 172 -22.69 22.68 26.76
N MET A 173 -21.63 23.18 26.10
CA MET A 173 -21.46 23.06 24.66
C MET A 173 -21.26 21.61 24.23
N VAL A 174 -22.06 21.15 23.29
CA VAL A 174 -22.02 19.79 22.74
C VAL A 174 -21.24 19.73 21.43
N ALA A 175 -21.45 20.73 20.58
CA ALA A 175 -20.86 20.83 19.25
C ALA A 175 -20.75 22.30 18.82
N GLY A 176 -19.81 22.58 17.92
CA GLY A 176 -19.70 23.87 17.25
C GLY A 176 -18.62 23.80 16.19
N GLU A 177 -18.71 24.66 15.18
CA GLU A 177 -17.71 24.76 14.12
C GLU A 177 -17.49 26.23 13.76
N ARG A 178 -16.25 26.56 13.41
CA ARG A 178 -15.91 27.78 12.67
C ARG A 178 -15.99 27.46 11.18
N VAL A 179 -16.81 28.21 10.47
CA VAL A 179 -17.11 28.07 9.05
C VAL A 179 -16.28 29.09 8.27
N ALA A 180 -15.39 28.61 7.41
CA ALA A 180 -14.73 29.43 6.42
C ALA A 180 -15.42 29.25 5.07
N ARG A 181 -15.80 30.38 4.45
CA ARG A 181 -16.38 30.40 3.12
C ARG A 181 -15.33 30.90 2.17
N ALA A 182 -15.00 30.09 1.16
CA ALA A 182 -14.10 30.53 0.12
C ALA A 182 -14.89 31.00 -1.09
N CYS A 183 -14.44 32.11 -1.67
CA CYS A 183 -15.04 32.73 -2.82
C CYS A 183 -13.99 32.82 -3.92
N GLY A 184 -14.22 32.11 -5.02
CA GLY A 184 -13.37 32.18 -6.19
C GLY A 184 -13.63 31.06 -7.18
N PRO A 185 -13.38 31.30 -8.48
CA PRO A 185 -13.40 30.25 -9.49
C PRO A 185 -12.33 29.21 -9.16
N GLY A 186 -12.76 28.01 -8.74
CA GLY A 186 -11.86 26.90 -8.39
C GLY A 186 -12.05 26.30 -7.00
N VAL A 187 -12.88 26.91 -6.14
CA VAL A 187 -13.30 26.29 -4.87
C VAL A 187 -14.39 25.26 -5.21
N GLN A 188 -13.98 24.05 -5.56
CA GLN A 188 -14.93 22.96 -5.73
C GLN A 188 -15.52 22.61 -4.37
N THR A 189 -16.84 22.73 -4.23
CA THR A 189 -17.60 21.96 -3.24
C THR A 189 -17.14 20.51 -3.39
N GLU A 190 -16.82 19.84 -2.29
CA GLU A 190 -16.59 18.40 -2.26
C GLU A 190 -17.80 17.72 -2.95
N GLU A 191 -17.70 17.43 -4.24
CA GLU A 191 -18.83 16.92 -5.03
C GLU A 191 -19.21 15.57 -4.44
N ALA A 192 -20.51 15.36 -4.21
CA ALA A 192 -21.02 14.06 -3.81
C ALA A 192 -20.46 13.01 -4.77
N THR A 193 -19.68 12.09 -4.22
CA THR A 193 -18.81 11.22 -5.00
C THR A 193 -19.62 10.45 -6.05
N ASP A 194 -19.31 10.65 -7.32
CA ASP A 194 -19.95 9.91 -8.42
C ASP A 194 -19.39 8.47 -8.43
N TYR A 195 -20.06 7.61 -7.66
CA TYR A 195 -19.71 6.19 -7.54
C TYR A 195 -19.62 5.50 -8.90
N VAL A 196 -20.34 5.97 -9.94
CA VAL A 196 -20.29 5.37 -11.28
C VAL A 196 -18.96 5.65 -11.97
N LYS A 197 -18.44 6.89 -11.88
CA LYS A 197 -17.10 7.21 -12.42
C LYS A 197 -16.01 6.47 -11.68
N VAL A 198 -16.16 6.33 -10.37
CA VAL A 198 -15.20 5.64 -9.51
C VAL A 198 -15.13 4.15 -9.81
N PHE A 199 -16.27 3.47 -9.79
CA PHE A 199 -16.32 2.05 -10.14
C PHE A 199 -15.98 1.85 -11.63
N GLY A 200 -16.23 2.86 -12.47
CA GLY A 200 -15.75 2.93 -13.84
C GLY A 200 -14.23 2.95 -13.94
N ILE A 201 -13.52 3.79 -13.17
CA ILE A 201 -12.04 3.88 -13.19
C ILE A 201 -11.42 2.63 -12.58
N ILE A 202 -11.90 2.16 -11.42
CA ILE A 202 -11.40 0.93 -10.78
C ILE A 202 -11.69 -0.28 -11.69
N GLY A 203 -12.90 -0.36 -12.23
CA GLY A 203 -13.30 -1.37 -13.20
C GLY A 203 -12.45 -1.30 -14.46
N PHE A 204 -12.12 -0.11 -14.95
CA PHE A 204 -11.25 0.09 -16.11
C PHE A 204 -9.80 -0.31 -15.83
N VAL A 205 -9.23 0.04 -14.68
CA VAL A 205 -7.87 -0.37 -14.29
C VAL A 205 -7.81 -1.88 -14.06
N ALA A 206 -8.79 -2.46 -13.36
CA ALA A 206 -8.90 -3.90 -13.18
C ALA A 206 -9.10 -4.62 -14.53
N PHE A 207 -9.91 -4.05 -15.42
CA PHE A 207 -10.10 -4.53 -16.79
C PHE A 207 -8.82 -4.44 -17.62
N LEU A 208 -8.07 -3.34 -17.53
CA LEU A 208 -6.77 -3.20 -18.20
C LEU A 208 -5.76 -4.22 -17.68
N LEU A 209 -5.66 -4.40 -16.36
CA LEU A 209 -4.80 -5.43 -15.75
C LEU A 209 -5.24 -6.84 -16.16
N PHE A 210 -6.55 -7.10 -16.22
CA PHE A 210 -7.12 -8.35 -16.68
C PHE A 210 -6.86 -8.59 -18.17
N CYS A 211 -7.05 -7.58 -19.02
CA CYS A 211 -6.73 -7.63 -20.45
C CYS A 211 -5.22 -7.84 -20.67
N PHE A 212 -4.37 -7.19 -19.88
CA PHE A 212 -2.92 -7.42 -19.93
C PHE A 212 -2.59 -8.86 -19.53
N GLY A 213 -3.24 -9.39 -18.48
CA GLY A 213 -3.17 -10.79 -18.09
C GLY A 213 -3.67 -11.76 -19.18
N LEU A 214 -4.77 -11.44 -19.87
CA LEU A 214 -5.30 -12.25 -20.95
C LEU A 214 -4.42 -12.23 -22.21
N VAL A 215 -3.93 -11.06 -22.61
CA VAL A 215 -2.95 -10.94 -23.71
C VAL A 215 -1.68 -11.71 -23.36
N PHE A 216 -1.25 -11.66 -22.11
CA PHE A 216 -0.12 -12.41 -21.61
C PHE A 216 -0.35 -13.92 -21.66
N VAL A 217 -1.50 -14.42 -21.20
CA VAL A 217 -1.90 -15.84 -21.29
C VAL A 217 -2.04 -16.28 -22.75
N ALA A 218 -2.62 -15.44 -23.62
CA ALA A 218 -2.77 -15.73 -25.04
C ALA A 218 -1.42 -15.77 -25.77
N CYS A 219 -0.51 -14.83 -25.49
CA CYS A 219 0.85 -14.84 -26.02
C CYS A 219 1.64 -16.05 -25.53
N ALA A 220 1.48 -16.45 -24.27
CA ALA A 220 2.08 -17.68 -23.73
C ALA A 220 1.53 -18.94 -24.41
N ALA A 221 0.21 -18.99 -24.65
CA ALA A 221 -0.43 -20.10 -25.35
C ALA A 221 -0.02 -20.20 -26.84
N LEU A 222 0.12 -19.06 -27.52
CA LEU A 222 0.56 -19.00 -28.92
C LEU A 222 2.05 -19.37 -29.08
N ASN A 223 2.91 -18.92 -28.16
CA ASN A 223 4.32 -19.31 -28.16
C ASN A 223 4.51 -20.80 -27.83
N GLY A 224 3.64 -21.39 -26.99
CA GLY A 224 3.62 -22.84 -26.75
C GLY A 224 3.33 -23.66 -28.02
N SER A 225 2.58 -23.11 -28.98
CA SER A 225 2.28 -23.78 -30.25
C SER A 225 3.47 -23.77 -31.23
N ALA A 226 4.26 -22.69 -31.25
CA ALA A 226 5.47 -22.60 -32.06
C ALA A 226 6.54 -23.61 -31.61
N ASP A 227 6.70 -23.80 -30.30
CA ASP A 227 7.62 -24.80 -29.74
C ASP A 227 7.13 -26.23 -29.92
N ALA A 228 5.82 -26.47 -29.90
CA ALA A 228 5.24 -27.77 -30.25
C ALA A 228 5.47 -28.10 -31.74
N TYR A 229 5.36 -27.12 -32.63
CA TYR A 229 5.65 -27.27 -34.05
C TYR A 229 7.13 -27.57 -34.30
N LYS A 230 8.05 -26.81 -33.67
CA LYS A 230 9.51 -27.02 -33.75
C LYS A 230 9.93 -28.41 -33.25
N ARG A 231 9.30 -28.90 -32.17
CA ARG A 231 9.53 -30.25 -31.64
C ARG A 231 8.98 -31.36 -32.54
N SER A 232 7.87 -31.12 -33.25
CA SER A 232 7.40 -32.08 -34.26
C SER A 232 8.36 -32.15 -35.46
N LEU A 233 8.93 -30.99 -35.84
CA LEU A 233 9.90 -30.91 -36.93
C LEU A 233 11.21 -31.63 -36.57
N SER A 234 11.72 -31.43 -35.36
CA SER A 234 12.95 -32.10 -34.90
C SER A 234 12.76 -33.61 -34.72
N ARG A 235 11.55 -34.05 -34.35
CA ARG A 235 11.24 -35.48 -34.19
C ARG A 235 11.21 -36.20 -35.54
N ASN A 236 10.63 -35.59 -36.57
CA ASN A 236 10.66 -36.12 -37.93
C ASN A 236 12.10 -36.17 -38.49
N GLN A 237 12.92 -35.17 -38.17
CA GLN A 237 14.33 -35.13 -38.62
C GLN A 237 15.21 -36.18 -37.94
N SER A 238 14.90 -36.55 -36.69
CA SER A 238 15.58 -37.63 -35.96
C SER A 238 15.20 -39.02 -36.49
N GLU A 239 13.92 -39.25 -36.81
CA GLU A 239 13.45 -40.54 -37.34
C GLU A 239 14.03 -40.83 -38.74
N ASP A 240 14.29 -39.79 -39.55
CA ASP A 240 14.97 -39.95 -40.84
C ASP A 240 16.47 -40.26 -40.67
N LEU A 241 17.15 -39.68 -39.68
CA LEU A 241 18.57 -40.00 -39.41
C LEU A 241 18.76 -41.43 -38.90
N ASP A 242 17.86 -41.92 -38.05
CA ASP A 242 17.92 -43.29 -37.54
C ASP A 242 17.62 -44.33 -38.64
N ARG A 243 16.72 -44.03 -39.59
CA ARG A 243 16.52 -44.88 -40.78
C ARG A 243 17.74 -44.95 -41.70
N PHE A 244 18.49 -43.86 -41.83
CA PHE A 244 19.75 -43.86 -42.58
C PHE A 244 20.87 -44.64 -41.87
N SER A 245 20.90 -44.60 -40.54
CA SER A 245 21.83 -45.39 -39.72
C SER A 245 21.57 -46.90 -39.83
N GLU A 246 20.30 -47.32 -39.89
CA GLU A 246 19.93 -48.74 -39.93
C GLU A 246 20.27 -49.42 -41.28
N HIS A 247 20.42 -48.66 -42.37
CA HIS A 247 20.82 -49.19 -43.68
C HIS A 247 22.34 -49.21 -43.90
N ALA A 248 23.14 -48.56 -43.05
CA ALA A 248 24.60 -48.54 -43.15
C ALA A 248 25.28 -49.69 -42.39
N GLY A 249 24.53 -50.53 -41.66
CA GLY A 249 25.04 -51.58 -40.78
C GLY A 249 25.33 -52.95 -41.44
N ARG A 250 25.26 -53.08 -42.76
CA ARG A 250 25.73 -54.29 -43.47
C ARG A 250 26.83 -53.92 -44.43
N VAL A 251 27.90 -54.71 -44.40
CA VAL A 251 29.14 -54.61 -45.19
C VAL A 251 30.23 -53.80 -44.46
N ILE A 252 31.09 -54.48 -43.69
CA ILE A 252 32.47 -54.91 -44.06
C ILE A 252 33.08 -55.63 -42.84
N ASP A 253 33.40 -56.91 -43.00
CA ASP A 253 34.36 -57.65 -42.17
C ASP A 253 35.79 -57.26 -42.60
N ALA A 254 36.64 -56.82 -41.67
CA ALA A 254 38.09 -56.83 -41.85
C ALA A 254 38.87 -56.85 -40.51
N GLN A 255 39.98 -57.57 -40.55
CA GLN A 255 40.81 -58.12 -39.49
C GLN A 255 41.58 -57.14 -38.56
N PRO A 256 42.11 -57.62 -37.42
CA PRO A 256 42.91 -56.83 -36.50
C PRO A 256 44.39 -56.78 -36.91
N VAL A 257 44.98 -55.57 -36.91
CA VAL A 257 46.42 -55.35 -37.08
C VAL A 257 46.98 -54.64 -35.85
N GLN A 258 48.08 -55.20 -35.33
CA GLN A 258 48.83 -54.76 -34.15
C GLN A 258 49.83 -53.61 -34.44
N PRO A 259 50.44 -52.99 -33.41
CA PRO A 259 50.85 -51.59 -33.41
C PRO A 259 52.30 -51.36 -33.86
N ARG A 260 52.61 -50.14 -34.32
CA ARG A 260 53.99 -49.69 -34.53
C ARG A 260 54.26 -48.29 -33.96
N GLN A 261 55.44 -48.25 -33.34
CA GLN A 261 56.21 -47.15 -32.77
C GLN A 261 56.33 -45.91 -33.67
N GLY A 262 56.53 -44.75 -33.04
CA GLY A 262 57.54 -43.79 -33.54
C GLY A 262 57.32 -42.31 -33.25
N LYS A 263 58.32 -41.74 -32.55
CA LYS A 263 58.82 -40.35 -32.56
C LYS A 263 58.13 -39.37 -31.60
N GLU A 264 58.76 -38.97 -30.50
CA GLU A 264 59.95 -38.10 -30.36
C GLU A 264 59.85 -36.76 -31.11
N LYS A 265 59.56 -35.68 -30.39
CA LYS A 265 60.48 -34.54 -30.11
C LYS A 265 59.70 -33.32 -29.64
N ALA A 266 59.99 -32.84 -28.42
CA ALA A 266 60.32 -31.45 -28.10
C ALA A 266 60.29 -31.24 -26.58
N GLN A 267 61.44 -31.43 -25.93
CA GLN A 267 61.78 -30.79 -24.66
C GLN A 267 62.50 -29.47 -24.98
N ALA A 268 62.20 -28.38 -24.28
CA ALA A 268 63.19 -27.46 -23.69
C ALA A 268 62.53 -26.33 -22.89
N LEU A 269 63.26 -25.86 -21.86
CA LEU A 269 63.01 -24.79 -20.88
C LEU A 269 61.95 -25.07 -19.80
N ALA A 270 62.23 -25.00 -18.50
CA ALA A 270 63.46 -24.71 -17.78
C ALA A 270 63.31 -25.25 -16.34
N ARG A 271 64.34 -25.92 -15.84
CA ARG A 271 64.57 -26.11 -14.39
C ARG A 271 65.59 -25.08 -13.94
N TRP A 272 65.42 -24.57 -12.73
CA TRP A 272 66.41 -24.34 -11.66
C TRP A 272 65.63 -23.58 -10.56
N ILE A 273 65.55 -24.00 -9.29
CA ILE A 273 66.61 -23.96 -8.27
C ILE A 273 66.25 -24.88 -7.06
N ILE A 274 67.16 -25.82 -6.73
CA ILE A 274 67.76 -26.23 -5.42
C ILE A 274 66.81 -26.65 -4.24
N HIS A 275 66.73 -27.94 -3.80
CA HIS A 275 67.62 -28.76 -2.90
C HIS A 275 67.65 -28.30 -1.42
N LEU A 276 67.12 -29.01 -0.39
CA LEU A 276 67.62 -30.19 0.37
C LEU A 276 66.86 -30.18 1.77
N PRO A 277 67.01 -31.13 2.73
CA PRO A 277 66.77 -32.58 2.71
C PRO A 277 66.04 -33.19 3.96
N ARG A 278 65.60 -34.45 3.75
CA ARG A 278 65.33 -35.62 4.64
C ARG A 278 65.61 -35.60 6.16
N HIS A 279 64.69 -36.25 6.91
CA HIS A 279 64.87 -37.36 7.90
C HIS A 279 63.48 -38.04 8.05
N ALA A 280 63.18 -39.34 7.92
CA ALA A 280 63.74 -40.65 8.30
C ALA A 280 63.13 -41.25 9.60
N MET A 281 62.56 -42.47 9.47
CA MET A 281 62.25 -43.51 10.50
C MET A 281 61.02 -43.30 11.42
N ALA A 282 60.24 -44.31 11.84
CA ALA A 282 60.22 -45.78 11.63
C ALA A 282 58.92 -46.42 12.20
N ARG A 283 58.51 -47.54 11.58
CA ARG A 283 57.98 -48.85 12.09
C ARG A 283 56.92 -48.95 13.21
N GLY A 284 55.98 -49.88 12.97
CA GLY A 284 55.36 -50.76 13.98
C GLY A 284 53.93 -51.19 13.61
N PHE A 285 53.73 -52.26 12.81
CA PHE A 285 53.39 -53.65 13.18
C PHE A 285 51.92 -53.94 13.57
N MET A 286 51.43 -55.06 13.02
CA MET A 286 50.05 -55.53 12.80
C MET A 286 49.27 -55.95 14.05
N SER A 287 47.92 -55.93 13.98
CA SER A 287 47.04 -57.10 14.24
C SER A 287 45.53 -56.73 14.13
N PRO A 288 44.63 -57.70 13.80
CA PRO A 288 43.39 -57.47 13.07
C PRO A 288 42.11 -57.63 13.91
N GLN A 289 41.09 -56.81 13.65
CA GLN A 289 39.67 -57.13 13.95
C GLN A 289 38.75 -56.00 13.47
N GLY A 290 37.61 -56.35 12.86
CA GLY A 290 36.45 -55.46 12.80
C GLY A 290 36.02 -54.95 11.42
N GLN A 291 35.71 -55.86 10.50
CA GLN A 291 34.78 -55.59 9.40
C GLN A 291 33.39 -55.22 9.98
N SER A 292 33.10 -53.95 10.22
CA SER A 292 31.71 -53.47 10.40
C SER A 292 31.47 -51.96 10.26
N ASP A 293 32.40 -51.14 9.77
CA ASP A 293 32.21 -49.67 9.71
C ASP A 293 32.29 -49.03 8.31
N LEU A 294 32.38 -49.82 7.24
CA LEU A 294 32.48 -49.28 5.86
C LEU A 294 31.14 -49.18 5.11
N GLN A 295 30.03 -49.07 5.84
CA GLN A 295 28.69 -48.93 5.22
C GLN A 295 27.80 -47.85 5.88
N ARG A 296 28.38 -47.00 6.75
CA ARG A 296 27.68 -45.88 7.39
C ARG A 296 28.12 -44.48 6.91
N ASN A 297 29.02 -44.40 5.91
CA ASN A 297 29.54 -43.14 5.36
C ASN A 297 29.14 -42.84 3.90
N LEU A 298 28.08 -43.47 3.37
CA LEU A 298 27.62 -43.28 1.97
C LEU A 298 26.22 -42.63 1.83
N SER A 299 25.75 -41.89 2.83
CA SER A 299 24.45 -41.21 2.77
C SER A 299 24.51 -39.72 3.13
N ALA A 300 25.57 -39.02 2.74
CA ALA A 300 25.70 -37.58 2.91
C ALA A 300 26.41 -36.88 1.74
N ASP A 301 26.21 -37.35 0.51
CA ASP A 301 26.58 -36.56 -0.68
C ASP A 301 25.45 -35.58 -1.01
N ARG A 302 25.41 -34.46 -0.28
CA ARG A 302 24.91 -33.21 -0.87
C ARG A 302 26.05 -32.67 -1.74
N PRO A 303 25.78 -32.22 -2.97
CA PRO A 303 26.80 -31.58 -3.78
C PRO A 303 27.20 -30.26 -3.08
N THR A 304 28.31 -30.29 -2.36
CA THR A 304 29.01 -29.09 -1.92
C THR A 304 29.59 -28.46 -3.17
N GLN A 305 28.87 -27.49 -3.74
CA GLN A 305 29.38 -26.64 -4.80
C GLN A 305 30.66 -25.97 -4.30
N SER A 306 31.80 -26.38 -4.87
CA SER A 306 33.08 -25.75 -4.63
C SER A 306 33.02 -24.33 -5.20
N CYS A 307 32.76 -23.37 -4.31
CA CYS A 307 32.97 -21.96 -4.61
C CYS A 307 34.43 -21.81 -5.07
N SER A 308 34.62 -21.43 -6.34
CA SER A 308 35.94 -21.25 -6.94
C SER A 308 36.72 -20.24 -6.09
N ALA A 309 37.91 -20.61 -5.64
CA ALA A 309 38.70 -19.97 -4.57
C ALA A 309 39.15 -18.51 -4.82
N GLY A 310 38.57 -17.78 -5.77
CA GLY A 310 38.96 -16.41 -6.13
C GLY A 310 38.00 -15.31 -5.68
N ASN A 311 36.71 -15.60 -5.52
CA ASN A 311 35.71 -14.60 -5.13
C ASN A 311 34.94 -15.10 -3.90
N GLY A 312 35.31 -14.60 -2.72
CA GLY A 312 34.72 -14.99 -1.44
C GLY A 312 33.19 -14.83 -1.47
N CYS A 313 32.48 -15.95 -1.50
CA CYS A 313 31.05 -15.97 -1.22
C CYS A 313 30.88 -15.65 0.27
N TYR A 314 30.61 -14.40 0.58
CA TYR A 314 30.32 -13.96 1.94
C TYR A 314 28.96 -14.55 2.36
N GLU A 315 28.99 -15.69 3.04
CA GLU A 315 27.79 -16.22 3.67
C GLU A 315 27.33 -15.27 4.79
N LEU A 316 26.02 -15.02 4.91
CA LEU A 316 25.51 -14.11 5.94
C LEU A 316 25.52 -14.80 7.31
N ASN A 317 26.14 -14.13 8.28
CA ASN A 317 25.95 -14.45 9.69
C ASN A 317 24.58 -13.94 10.19
N SER A 318 24.16 -14.35 11.38
CA SER A 318 22.84 -13.98 11.93
C SER A 318 22.64 -12.47 12.08
N ALA A 319 23.69 -11.71 12.41
CA ALA A 319 23.62 -10.26 12.52
C ALA A 319 23.45 -9.60 11.14
N GLY A 320 24.17 -10.08 10.13
CA GLY A 320 24.03 -9.63 8.74
C GLY A 320 22.65 -9.94 8.18
N ALA A 321 22.10 -11.11 8.48
CA ALA A 321 20.73 -11.48 8.12
C ALA A 321 19.69 -10.59 8.81
N ALA A 322 19.88 -10.31 10.11
CA ALA A 322 19.03 -9.37 10.84
C ALA A 322 19.10 -7.97 10.21
N LEU A 323 20.30 -7.46 9.89
CA LEU A 323 20.48 -6.16 9.25
C LEU A 323 19.86 -6.13 7.84
N LEU A 324 19.92 -7.22 7.09
CA LEU A 324 19.31 -7.33 5.77
C LEU A 324 17.78 -7.32 5.86
N LEU A 325 17.20 -8.09 6.79
CA LEU A 325 15.76 -8.04 7.10
C LEU A 325 15.35 -6.65 7.60
N THR A 326 16.19 -6.04 8.44
CA THR A 326 16.04 -4.66 8.92
C THR A 326 16.00 -3.69 7.73
N LYS A 327 16.92 -3.81 6.79
CA LYS A 327 16.95 -2.94 5.63
C LYS A 327 15.70 -3.11 4.76
N ILE A 328 15.22 -4.33 4.61
CA ILE A 328 14.11 -4.69 3.72
C ILE A 328 12.79 -4.05 4.17
N ASN A 329 12.43 -4.08 5.46
CA ASN A 329 11.23 -3.36 5.93
C ASN A 329 11.50 -1.90 6.30
N TRP A 330 12.73 -1.42 6.12
CA TRP A 330 13.04 -0.01 6.37
C TRP A 330 12.66 0.81 5.14
N GLY A 331 11.42 1.30 5.12
CA GLY A 331 10.86 1.96 3.94
C GLY A 331 9.73 2.92 4.28
N ILE A 332 8.79 3.04 3.34
CA ILE A 332 7.76 4.08 3.38
C ILE A 332 6.70 3.89 4.48
N GLY A 333 6.57 2.68 5.03
CA GLY A 333 5.67 2.43 6.15
C GLY A 333 5.93 3.35 7.35
N MET A 334 7.17 3.80 7.53
CA MET A 334 7.59 4.67 8.63
C MET A 334 6.89 6.04 8.63
N ILE A 335 6.77 6.72 7.49
CA ILE A 335 6.16 8.06 7.46
C ILE A 335 4.66 8.04 7.74
N ALA A 336 4.01 6.92 7.48
CA ALA A 336 2.60 6.73 7.78
C ALA A 336 2.38 6.40 9.27
N MET A 337 3.44 6.18 10.06
CA MET A 337 3.30 5.75 11.45
C MET A 337 2.61 6.76 12.37
N PRO A 338 2.87 8.07 12.29
CA PRO A 338 2.11 9.05 13.07
C PRO A 338 0.63 9.05 12.71
N PHE A 339 0.31 9.06 11.41
CA PHE A 339 -1.07 8.96 10.94
C PHE A 339 -1.74 7.63 11.33
N TYR A 340 -0.99 6.53 11.33
CA TYR A 340 -1.42 5.23 11.83
C TYR A 340 -1.83 5.30 13.31
N LEU A 341 -0.98 5.89 14.15
CA LEU A 341 -1.24 6.00 15.58
C LEU A 341 -2.43 6.91 15.85
N HIS A 342 -2.47 8.07 15.18
CA HIS A 342 -3.61 8.99 15.20
C HIS A 342 -4.92 8.30 14.80
N SER A 343 -4.87 7.48 13.74
CA SER A 343 -6.05 6.77 13.23
C SER A 343 -6.47 5.61 14.12
N ALA A 344 -5.54 4.93 14.78
CA ALA A 344 -5.85 3.80 15.65
C ALA A 344 -6.27 4.24 17.05
N GLY A 345 -5.73 5.34 17.56
CA GLY A 345 -5.63 5.65 18.98
C GLY A 345 -4.34 5.08 19.59
N LEU A 346 -3.81 5.76 20.61
CA LEU A 346 -2.47 5.47 21.14
C LEU A 346 -2.33 4.02 21.65
N GLY A 347 -3.25 3.59 22.52
CA GLY A 347 -3.16 2.26 23.16
C GLY A 347 -3.44 1.11 22.20
N ALA A 348 -4.54 1.18 21.45
CA ALA A 348 -4.89 0.17 20.47
C ALA A 348 -3.90 0.12 19.31
N GLY A 349 -3.39 1.27 18.87
CA GLY A 349 -2.38 1.37 17.80
C GLY A 349 -1.08 0.68 18.17
N VAL A 350 -0.52 0.94 19.37
CA VAL A 350 0.71 0.26 19.82
C VAL A 350 0.48 -1.25 19.95
N LEU A 351 -0.61 -1.67 20.59
CA LEU A 351 -0.92 -3.09 20.79
C LEU A 351 -1.12 -3.82 19.46
N PHE A 352 -1.90 -3.25 18.54
CA PHE A 352 -2.17 -3.84 17.24
C PHE A 352 -0.91 -3.92 16.37
N PHE A 353 -0.06 -2.89 16.39
CA PHE A 353 1.18 -2.90 15.63
C PHE A 353 2.12 -4.03 16.09
N LEU A 354 2.35 -4.14 17.40
CA LEU A 354 3.17 -5.20 17.98
C LEU A 354 2.59 -6.59 17.68
N LEU A 355 1.27 -6.74 17.79
CA LEU A 355 0.60 -7.99 17.42
C LEU A 355 0.80 -8.31 15.94
N SER A 356 0.61 -7.35 15.05
CA SER A 356 0.78 -7.53 13.60
C SER A 356 2.21 -7.97 13.23
N MET A 357 3.21 -7.40 13.90
CA MET A 357 4.63 -7.73 13.75
C MET A 357 4.94 -9.15 14.22
N LEU A 358 4.39 -9.57 15.36
CA LEU A 358 4.54 -10.93 15.87
C LEU A 358 3.90 -11.97 14.93
N LEU A 359 2.72 -11.65 14.38
CA LEU A 359 2.04 -12.51 13.42
C LEU A 359 2.80 -12.59 12.09
N ALA A 360 3.38 -11.48 11.62
CA ALA A 360 4.23 -11.49 10.43
C ALA A 360 5.51 -12.32 10.67
N ALA A 361 6.12 -12.22 11.86
CA ALA A 361 7.27 -13.05 12.22
C ALA A 361 6.89 -14.55 12.26
N ASP A 362 5.71 -14.90 12.78
CA ASP A 362 5.21 -16.28 12.75
C ASP A 362 5.00 -16.77 11.30
N ALA A 363 4.38 -15.97 10.44
CA ALA A 363 4.21 -16.29 9.02
C ALA A 363 5.55 -16.51 8.30
N ALA A 364 6.57 -15.69 8.59
CA ALA A 364 7.92 -15.88 8.07
C ALA A 364 8.55 -17.20 8.53
N LEU A 365 8.36 -17.58 9.81
CA LEU A 365 8.82 -18.86 10.34
C LEU A 365 8.06 -20.04 9.75
N VAL A 366 6.76 -19.88 9.46
CA VAL A 366 5.94 -20.88 8.78
C VAL A 366 6.47 -21.14 7.37
N LEU A 367 6.77 -20.10 6.59
CA LEU A 367 7.40 -20.25 5.27
C LEU A 367 8.74 -20.98 5.37
N GLN A 368 9.56 -20.62 6.35
CA GLN A 368 10.83 -21.30 6.57
C GLN A 368 10.65 -22.78 6.96
N GLN A 369 9.64 -23.10 7.78
CA GLN A 369 9.34 -24.46 8.18
C GLN A 369 8.88 -25.30 6.98
N LEU A 370 8.04 -24.73 6.12
CA LEU A 370 7.60 -25.38 4.88
C LEU A 370 8.81 -25.68 3.98
N GLN A 371 9.74 -24.74 3.83
CA GLN A 371 10.98 -24.94 3.06
C GLN A 371 11.88 -26.03 3.68
N ASN A 372 12.03 -26.04 5.01
CA ASN A 372 12.85 -27.04 5.70
C ASN A 372 12.25 -28.44 5.72
N SER A 373 10.93 -28.59 5.50
CA SER A 373 10.27 -29.88 5.48
C SER A 373 10.72 -30.79 4.31
N GLY A 374 11.51 -30.24 3.39
CA GLY A 374 12.58 -30.99 2.72
C GLY A 374 12.13 -31.91 1.61
N ASP A 375 10.90 -31.80 1.15
CA ASP A 375 10.48 -32.40 -0.10
C ASP A 375 10.30 -31.24 -1.10
N PRO A 376 11.20 -31.05 -2.07
CA PRO A 376 11.21 -29.87 -2.95
C PRO A 376 9.89 -29.67 -3.71
N GLY A 377 9.07 -30.72 -3.84
CA GLY A 377 7.69 -30.64 -4.32
C GLY A 377 6.67 -30.07 -3.32
N VAL A 378 7.04 -29.75 -2.07
CA VAL A 378 6.15 -29.19 -1.02
C VAL A 378 5.91 -27.71 -1.22
N LEU A 379 6.95 -26.92 -1.51
CA LEU A 379 6.77 -25.50 -1.79
C LEU A 379 5.99 -25.33 -3.11
N GLU A 380 6.26 -26.20 -4.08
CA GLU A 380 5.51 -26.32 -5.33
C GLU A 380 4.04 -26.70 -5.10
N ALA A 381 3.77 -27.77 -4.36
CA ALA A 381 2.42 -28.29 -4.18
C ALA A 381 1.57 -27.46 -3.20
N SER A 382 2.16 -26.79 -2.20
CA SER A 382 1.40 -26.06 -1.18
C SER A 382 0.76 -24.78 -1.72
N TYR A 383 1.41 -24.09 -2.65
CA TYR A 383 0.82 -22.92 -3.32
C TYR A 383 -0.14 -23.34 -4.44
N VAL A 384 0.15 -24.45 -5.13
CA VAL A 384 -0.62 -24.93 -6.29
C VAL A 384 -1.88 -25.73 -5.92
N LEU A 385 -1.86 -26.55 -4.85
CA LEU A 385 -3.00 -27.40 -4.46
C LEU A 385 -4.12 -26.67 -3.72
N LEU A 386 -3.90 -25.41 -3.32
CA LEU A 386 -4.74 -24.81 -2.30
C LEU A 386 -6.14 -24.41 -2.77
N ILE A 387 -6.41 -24.44 -4.09
CA ILE A 387 -7.75 -24.11 -4.61
C ILE A 387 -8.31 -25.20 -5.55
N GLY A 388 -7.54 -26.25 -5.85
CA GLY A 388 -7.90 -27.19 -6.93
C GLY A 388 -8.80 -28.38 -6.57
N ARG A 389 -9.23 -28.62 -5.32
CA ARG A 389 -10.00 -29.85 -5.02
C ARG A 389 -11.11 -29.71 -3.97
N SER A 390 -12.20 -29.05 -4.38
CA SER A 390 -13.53 -29.40 -3.86
C SER A 390 -14.27 -30.42 -4.75
N LEU A 391 -13.72 -30.85 -5.90
CA LEU A 391 -14.37 -31.84 -6.78
C LEU A 391 -13.37 -32.81 -7.45
N GLY A 392 -13.58 -34.13 -7.26
CA GLY A 392 -13.31 -35.14 -8.30
C GLY A 392 -11.95 -35.88 -8.37
N ARG A 393 -11.97 -37.12 -7.85
CA ARG A 393 -11.26 -38.39 -8.20
C ARG A 393 -9.96 -38.48 -9.04
N ALA A 394 -8.99 -39.19 -8.41
CA ALA A 394 -8.19 -40.35 -8.84
C ALA A 394 -7.75 -40.58 -10.31
N GLY A 395 -6.43 -40.67 -10.52
CA GLY A 395 -5.75 -41.28 -11.68
C GLY A 395 -4.22 -41.39 -11.45
N SER A 396 -3.64 -42.55 -11.77
CA SER A 396 -2.30 -43.09 -11.43
C SER A 396 -1.07 -42.41 -12.08
N PRO A 397 0.17 -42.60 -11.55
CA PRO A 397 1.37 -41.94 -12.05
C PRO A 397 2.11 -42.74 -13.15
N GLY A 398 2.46 -42.04 -14.24
CA GLY A 398 3.39 -42.52 -15.27
C GLY A 398 4.76 -41.86 -15.13
N ARG A 399 5.81 -42.66 -14.93
CA ARG A 399 7.23 -42.25 -14.95
C ARG A 399 7.67 -42.00 -16.40
N ALA A 400 8.45 -40.94 -16.66
CA ALA A 400 9.90 -41.06 -16.95
C ALA A 400 10.50 -39.89 -17.79
N TRP A 401 11.77 -39.58 -17.46
CA TRP A 401 12.84 -38.92 -18.23
C TRP A 401 12.84 -37.39 -18.46
N CYS A 402 13.79 -36.72 -17.79
CA CYS A 402 14.62 -35.66 -18.39
C CYS A 402 16.09 -35.96 -18.04
N LYS A 403 16.88 -36.25 -19.08
CA LYS A 403 18.34 -36.37 -19.06
C LYS A 403 18.83 -35.53 -20.24
N LEU A 404 19.88 -34.75 -20.02
CA LEU A 404 20.60 -33.84 -20.95
C LEU A 404 20.13 -32.37 -21.03
N SER A 405 20.80 -31.53 -20.22
CA SER A 405 21.38 -30.26 -20.67
C SER A 405 22.37 -29.75 -19.61
N ASP A 406 23.61 -30.26 -19.68
CA ASP A 406 24.74 -29.83 -18.86
C ASP A 406 25.43 -28.62 -19.52
N SER A 407 24.94 -27.38 -19.34
CA SER A 407 25.76 -26.19 -19.63
C SER A 407 25.30 -24.84 -19.05
N CYS A 408 24.40 -24.80 -18.08
CA CYS A 408 24.03 -23.54 -17.41
C CYS A 408 24.05 -23.74 -15.89
N TYR A 409 25.24 -23.70 -15.29
CA TYR A 409 25.37 -23.70 -13.82
C TYR A 409 26.28 -22.57 -13.37
N GLY A 410 25.66 -21.56 -12.74
CA GLY A 410 26.35 -20.50 -12.02
C GLY A 410 25.37 -19.39 -11.63
N SER A 411 24.84 -19.45 -10.40
CA SER A 411 23.99 -18.47 -9.68
C SER A 411 22.45 -18.64 -9.66
N GLU A 412 21.93 -19.87 -9.65
CA GLU A 412 20.48 -20.18 -9.73
C GLU A 412 19.76 -20.57 -8.41
N TRP A 413 20.29 -20.23 -7.23
CA TRP A 413 19.71 -20.77 -5.98
C TRP A 413 18.54 -19.99 -5.39
N ALA A 414 18.32 -18.72 -5.77
CA ALA A 414 17.22 -17.93 -5.20
C ALA A 414 15.88 -18.19 -5.91
N ILE A 415 15.88 -18.79 -7.10
CA ILE A 415 14.67 -19.01 -7.91
C ILE A 415 14.61 -20.41 -8.57
N GLY A 416 15.60 -21.27 -8.35
CA GLY A 416 15.55 -22.68 -8.75
C GLY A 416 14.34 -23.45 -8.19
N GLU A 417 13.72 -22.96 -7.11
CA GLU A 417 12.52 -23.57 -6.51
C GLU A 417 11.18 -23.16 -7.17
N LEU A 418 11.10 -22.08 -7.95
CA LEU A 418 9.96 -21.82 -8.85
C LEU A 418 10.12 -22.53 -10.20
N ARG A 419 11.31 -23.02 -10.53
CA ARG A 419 11.64 -23.57 -11.85
C ARG A 419 11.26 -25.04 -12.03
N LEU A 420 11.13 -25.80 -10.94
CA LEU A 420 10.58 -27.15 -11.01
C LEU A 420 9.09 -27.16 -11.42
N LEU A 421 8.39 -26.01 -11.29
CA LEU A 421 6.94 -25.87 -11.52
C LEU A 421 6.52 -26.08 -12.97
N SER A 422 7.44 -25.93 -13.92
CA SER A 422 7.13 -25.97 -15.35
C SER A 422 7.48 -27.30 -16.03
N GLU A 423 8.35 -28.13 -15.44
CA GLU A 423 8.82 -29.36 -16.12
C GLU A 423 8.04 -30.63 -15.79
N ASN A 424 7.26 -30.69 -14.70
CA ASN A 424 6.39 -31.83 -14.41
C ASN A 424 5.03 -31.71 -15.10
N LYS A 425 5.03 -32.02 -16.40
CA LYS A 425 3.95 -32.00 -17.40
C LYS A 425 2.70 -32.89 -17.16
N SER A 426 2.29 -33.13 -15.91
CA SER A 426 1.14 -34.00 -15.60
C SER A 426 -0.03 -33.33 -14.86
N PHE A 427 0.02 -32.03 -14.56
CA PHE A 427 -1.07 -31.37 -13.82
C PHE A 427 -1.96 -30.53 -14.74
N GLY A 428 -3.27 -30.74 -14.60
CA GLY A 428 -4.32 -30.11 -15.40
C GLY A 428 -4.49 -28.59 -15.12
N PRO A 429 -5.38 -27.92 -15.85
CA PRO A 429 -5.51 -26.45 -15.90
C PRO A 429 -5.86 -25.73 -14.58
N GLU A 430 -6.08 -26.44 -13.47
CA GLU A 430 -6.48 -25.87 -12.17
C GLU A 430 -5.30 -25.61 -11.20
N SER A 431 -4.08 -26.06 -11.52
CA SER A 431 -2.87 -25.79 -10.72
C SER A 431 -2.43 -24.32 -10.70
N ASN A 432 -3.01 -23.47 -11.54
CA ASN A 432 -2.48 -22.13 -11.77
C ASN A 432 -2.99 -21.08 -10.77
N LEU A 433 -4.06 -21.34 -10.01
CA LEU A 433 -4.74 -20.26 -9.28
C LEU A 433 -3.95 -19.76 -8.07
N GLY A 434 -3.40 -20.64 -7.23
CA GLY A 434 -2.68 -20.20 -6.02
C GLY A 434 -1.31 -19.59 -6.32
N GLU A 435 -0.61 -20.09 -7.35
CA GLU A 435 0.59 -19.46 -7.89
C GLU A 435 0.28 -18.08 -8.48
N THR A 436 -0.75 -17.99 -9.35
CA THR A 436 -1.20 -16.72 -9.93
C THR A 436 -1.59 -15.73 -8.84
N LEU A 437 -2.30 -16.18 -7.79
CA LEU A 437 -2.68 -15.34 -6.67
C LEU A 437 -1.46 -14.85 -5.89
N ALA A 438 -0.49 -15.72 -5.60
CA ALA A 438 0.74 -15.33 -4.91
C ALA A 438 1.56 -14.30 -5.71
N VAL A 439 1.75 -14.54 -7.02
CA VAL A 439 2.46 -13.63 -7.91
C VAL A 439 1.69 -12.31 -8.04
N LEU A 440 0.38 -12.34 -8.24
CA LEU A 440 -0.44 -11.14 -8.36
C LEU A 440 -0.41 -10.32 -7.07
N SER A 441 -0.60 -10.93 -5.91
CA SER A 441 -0.53 -10.24 -4.62
C SER A 441 0.85 -9.63 -4.37
N LEU A 442 1.91 -10.33 -4.75
CA LEU A 442 3.29 -9.83 -4.65
C LEU A 442 3.54 -8.65 -5.60
N VAL A 443 3.03 -8.71 -6.82
CA VAL A 443 3.10 -7.61 -7.80
C VAL A 443 2.32 -6.41 -7.28
N VAL A 444 1.08 -6.60 -6.81
CA VAL A 444 0.24 -5.52 -6.26
C VAL A 444 0.92 -4.85 -5.06
N ALA A 445 1.51 -5.63 -4.15
CA ALA A 445 2.24 -5.14 -3.00
C ALA A 445 3.46 -4.30 -3.40
N ASN A 446 4.39 -4.87 -4.17
CA ASN A 446 5.64 -4.19 -4.54
C ASN A 446 5.41 -3.00 -5.46
N TRP A 447 4.47 -3.13 -6.41
CA TRP A 447 4.14 -2.06 -7.35
C TRP A 447 3.40 -0.92 -6.64
N GLY A 448 2.46 -1.24 -5.74
CA GLY A 448 1.82 -0.26 -4.87
C GLY A 448 2.84 0.49 -4.01
N SER A 449 3.75 -0.23 -3.37
CA SER A 449 4.87 0.36 -2.62
C SER A 449 5.68 1.34 -3.49
N ALA A 450 6.08 0.94 -4.70
CA ALA A 450 6.86 1.80 -5.60
C ALA A 450 6.10 3.07 -6.04
N VAL A 451 4.80 2.96 -6.34
CA VAL A 451 3.95 4.11 -6.69
C VAL A 451 3.91 5.10 -5.54
N ALA A 452 3.68 4.59 -4.33
CA ALA A 452 3.63 5.38 -3.12
C ALA A 452 4.96 6.13 -2.89
N TRP A 453 6.11 5.50 -3.17
CA TRP A 453 7.42 6.13 -2.99
C TRP A 453 7.61 7.32 -3.92
N LEU A 454 7.31 7.16 -5.22
CA LEU A 454 7.45 8.27 -6.16
C LEU A 454 6.50 9.42 -5.84
N LYS A 455 5.23 9.12 -5.50
CA LYS A 455 4.26 10.14 -5.12
C LYS A 455 4.75 10.94 -3.91
N PHE A 456 5.15 10.25 -2.85
CA PHE A 456 5.67 10.89 -1.64
C PHE A 456 6.89 11.77 -1.94
N ILE A 457 7.85 11.27 -2.72
CA ILE A 457 9.04 12.06 -3.06
C ILE A 457 8.64 13.31 -3.86
N GLY A 458 7.77 13.18 -4.86
CA GLY A 458 7.33 14.32 -5.67
C GLY A 458 6.62 15.40 -4.86
N ASP A 459 5.73 14.97 -3.98
CA ASP A 459 4.98 15.81 -3.04
C ASP A 459 5.90 16.59 -2.09
N ASN A 460 6.87 15.90 -1.51
CA ASN A 460 7.80 16.50 -0.56
C ASN A 460 8.81 17.42 -1.26
N LEU A 461 9.32 17.06 -2.44
CA LEU A 461 10.19 17.95 -3.20
C LEU A 461 9.44 19.21 -3.66
N ALA A 462 8.18 19.11 -4.07
CA ALA A 462 7.37 20.28 -4.43
C ALA A 462 7.20 21.25 -3.26
N ARG A 463 6.98 20.71 -2.05
CA ARG A 463 6.78 21.51 -0.84
C ARG A 463 8.08 22.11 -0.30
N PHE A 464 9.16 21.33 -0.27
CA PHE A 464 10.40 21.72 0.42
C PHE A 464 11.46 22.36 -0.50
N LEU A 465 11.35 22.22 -1.82
CA LEU A 465 12.20 22.91 -2.79
C LEU A 465 11.39 23.96 -3.56
N PRO A 466 11.60 25.26 -3.29
CA PRO A 466 10.83 26.35 -3.89
C PRO A 466 11.29 26.65 -5.33
N LEU A 467 11.29 25.65 -6.21
CA LEU A 467 11.65 25.78 -7.63
C LEU A 467 10.43 26.05 -8.53
N GLY A 468 9.22 26.15 -7.96
CA GLY A 468 7.99 26.34 -8.72
C GLY A 468 7.55 25.12 -9.55
N ILE A 469 8.13 23.95 -9.27
CA ILE A 469 7.81 22.69 -9.95
C ILE A 469 6.69 21.99 -9.15
N SER A 470 5.62 21.59 -9.85
CA SER A 470 4.52 20.83 -9.25
C SER A 470 4.96 19.43 -8.80
N SER A 471 4.20 18.78 -7.91
CA SER A 471 4.47 17.40 -7.48
C SER A 471 4.59 16.44 -8.68
N ALA A 472 3.65 16.52 -9.63
CA ALA A 472 3.70 15.75 -10.87
C ALA A 472 4.98 16.01 -11.69
N GLY A 473 5.42 17.28 -11.75
CA GLY A 473 6.68 17.65 -12.40
C GLY A 473 7.89 16.97 -11.75
N TRP A 474 7.94 16.93 -10.42
CA TRP A 474 9.01 16.22 -9.69
C TRP A 474 8.99 14.72 -9.92
N VAL A 475 7.80 14.09 -9.92
CA VAL A 475 7.66 12.66 -10.24
C VAL A 475 8.23 12.38 -11.64
N LEU A 476 7.85 13.17 -12.65
CA LEU A 476 8.33 13.00 -14.03
C LEU A 476 9.85 13.17 -14.16
N ILE A 477 10.44 14.12 -13.44
CA ILE A 477 11.90 14.32 -13.40
C ILE A 477 12.61 13.11 -12.79
N LEU A 478 12.06 12.53 -11.72
CA LEU A 478 12.68 11.41 -11.00
C LEU A 478 12.54 10.07 -11.70
N VAL A 479 11.48 9.88 -12.48
CA VAL A 479 11.26 8.65 -13.25
C VAL A 479 12.44 8.32 -14.17
N GLY A 480 13.11 9.33 -14.76
CA GLY A 480 14.29 9.12 -15.61
C GLY A 480 15.48 8.47 -14.87
N PRO A 481 16.05 9.13 -13.84
CA PRO A 481 17.13 8.56 -13.02
C PRO A 481 16.77 7.21 -12.39
N VAL A 482 15.53 7.07 -11.92
CA VAL A 482 15.03 5.82 -11.34
C VAL A 482 14.97 4.70 -12.38
N ALA A 483 14.49 4.98 -13.59
CA ALA A 483 14.48 4.01 -14.68
C ALA A 483 15.90 3.60 -15.10
N LEU A 484 16.87 4.52 -15.05
CA LEU A 484 18.28 4.18 -15.27
C LEU A 484 18.84 3.30 -14.15
N SER A 485 18.51 3.59 -12.89
CA SER A 485 18.95 2.78 -11.75
C SER A 485 18.36 1.36 -11.75
N ALA A 486 17.16 1.17 -12.32
CA ALA A 486 16.53 -0.12 -12.54
C ALA A 486 17.30 -1.02 -13.52
N LEU A 487 18.20 -0.45 -14.33
CA LEU A 487 19.06 -1.20 -15.25
C LEU A 487 20.32 -1.75 -14.57
N VAL A 488 20.56 -1.41 -13.29
CA VAL A 488 21.72 -1.91 -12.55
C VAL A 488 21.48 -3.35 -12.10
N ASP A 489 22.18 -4.29 -12.71
CA ASP A 489 22.12 -5.71 -12.36
C ASP A 489 23.07 -6.09 -11.20
N GLU A 490 23.95 -5.18 -10.80
CA GLU A 490 24.97 -5.45 -9.79
C GLU A 490 24.39 -5.36 -8.36
N ILE A 491 24.12 -6.52 -7.76
CA ILE A 491 23.63 -6.64 -6.38
C ILE A 491 24.54 -5.92 -5.38
N ALA A 492 25.87 -5.93 -5.60
CA ALA A 492 26.83 -5.25 -4.73
C ALA A 492 26.67 -3.72 -4.75
N ALA A 493 26.30 -3.12 -5.89
CA ALA A 493 25.99 -1.70 -5.98
C ALA A 493 24.69 -1.37 -5.22
N LEU A 494 23.63 -2.16 -5.43
CA LEU A 494 22.36 -2.03 -4.72
C LEU A 494 22.52 -2.17 -3.19
N GLN A 495 23.37 -3.09 -2.75
CA GLN A 495 23.70 -3.25 -1.33
C GLN A 495 24.38 -2.02 -0.74
N ARG A 496 25.33 -1.40 -1.45
CA ARG A 496 26.01 -0.18 -0.99
C ARG A 496 25.03 1.00 -0.88
N LEU A 497 24.19 1.21 -1.89
CA LEU A 497 23.18 2.28 -1.90
C LEU A 497 22.22 2.14 -0.72
N SER A 498 21.75 0.92 -0.42
CA SER A 498 20.86 0.76 0.72
C SER A 498 21.49 0.96 2.09
N ARG A 499 22.81 0.73 2.27
CA ARG A 499 23.45 1.02 3.55
C ARG A 499 23.37 2.53 3.84
N LEU A 500 23.59 3.35 2.80
CA LEU A 500 23.42 4.80 2.88
C LEU A 500 21.95 5.16 3.13
N GLY A 501 21.01 4.49 2.46
CA GLY A 501 19.59 4.69 2.70
C GLY A 501 19.17 4.40 4.15
N LEU A 502 19.65 3.30 4.74
CA LEU A 502 19.37 2.94 6.13
C LEU A 502 19.89 4.00 7.12
N LEU A 503 21.11 4.52 6.89
CA LEU A 503 21.66 5.59 7.71
C LEU A 503 20.85 6.89 7.60
N ALA A 504 20.46 7.26 6.38
CA ALA A 504 19.64 8.44 6.14
C ALA A 504 18.26 8.32 6.82
N GLY A 505 17.69 7.12 6.82
CA GLY A 505 16.43 6.85 7.50
C GLY A 505 16.53 6.82 9.02
N GLN A 506 17.61 6.27 9.58
CA GLN A 506 17.83 6.34 11.02
C GLN A 506 18.01 7.78 11.47
N LEU A 507 18.74 8.58 10.68
CA LEU A 507 18.90 10.01 10.93
C LEU A 507 17.54 10.73 10.92
N PHE A 508 16.65 10.40 9.97
CA PHE A 508 15.28 10.94 9.96
C PHE A 508 14.54 10.68 11.27
N VAL A 509 14.50 9.42 11.76
CA VAL A 509 13.82 9.08 13.04
C VAL A 509 14.41 9.86 14.21
N LEU A 510 15.74 9.94 14.27
CA LEU A 510 16.44 10.68 15.33
C LEU A 510 16.11 12.17 15.30
N LEU A 511 16.06 12.79 14.11
CA LEU A 511 15.73 14.21 13.97
C LEU A 511 14.30 14.51 14.43
N ILE A 512 13.33 13.64 14.11
CA ILE A 512 11.96 13.78 14.61
C ILE A 512 11.91 13.62 16.14
N ALA A 513 12.61 12.62 16.69
CA ALA A 513 12.68 12.44 18.15
C ALA A 513 13.35 13.63 18.86
N ILE A 514 14.39 14.24 18.27
CA ILE A 514 15.03 15.45 18.78
C ILE A 514 14.05 16.63 18.77
N GLY A 515 13.17 16.71 17.76
CA GLY A 515 12.12 17.74 17.68
C GLY A 515 11.14 17.73 18.85
N VAL A 516 10.97 16.58 19.53
CA VAL A 516 10.11 16.45 20.72
C VAL A 516 10.75 17.04 21.97
N ILE A 517 12.09 17.08 22.06
CA ILE A 517 12.83 17.44 23.29
C ILE A 517 12.36 18.78 23.90
N PRO A 518 12.18 19.87 23.12
CA PRO A 518 11.72 21.16 23.66
C PRO A 518 10.31 21.12 24.28
N HIS A 519 9.49 20.13 23.91
CA HIS A 519 8.08 20.00 24.30
C HIS A 519 7.82 18.81 25.24
N LEU A 520 8.87 18.19 25.78
CA LEU A 520 8.74 17.01 26.67
C LEU A 520 7.89 17.28 27.91
N HIS A 521 7.77 18.53 28.35
CA HIS A 521 6.94 18.92 29.48
C HIS A 521 5.44 18.65 29.24
N ASP A 522 4.97 18.77 27.99
CA ASP A 522 3.55 18.62 27.63
C ASP A 522 3.18 17.18 27.25
N PHE A 523 4.20 16.30 27.15
CA PHE A 523 4.02 14.90 26.78
C PHE A 523 3.13 14.08 27.73
N PRO A 524 3.19 14.25 29.07
CA PRO A 524 2.27 13.56 29.98
C PRO A 524 0.80 13.95 29.77
N GLU A 525 0.54 15.21 29.40
CA GLU A 525 -0.83 15.68 29.10
C GLU A 525 -1.35 15.05 27.81
N TYR A 526 -0.51 14.96 26.78
CA TYR A 526 -0.80 14.21 25.56
C TYR A 526 -1.17 12.75 25.83
N LEU A 527 -0.38 12.04 26.65
CA LEU A 527 -0.68 10.65 27.00
C LEU A 527 -2.04 10.48 27.72
N ALA A 528 -2.47 11.51 28.46
CA ALA A 528 -3.76 11.52 29.14
C ALA A 528 -4.93 11.93 28.22
N ALA A 529 -4.67 12.77 27.21
CA ALA A 529 -5.67 13.29 26.29
C ALA A 529 -6.02 12.31 25.15
N GLU A 530 -5.07 11.52 24.68
CA GLU A 530 -5.29 10.64 23.53
C GLU A 530 -6.22 9.45 23.84
N PRO A 531 -7.29 9.23 23.04
CA PRO A 531 -8.17 8.08 23.24
C PRO A 531 -7.42 6.76 23.00
N PHE A 532 -7.79 5.74 23.78
CA PHE A 532 -7.23 4.40 23.62
C PHE A 532 -7.49 3.81 22.22
N LEU A 533 -8.68 4.03 21.66
CA LEU A 533 -9.12 3.44 20.39
C LEU A 533 -10.05 4.37 19.62
N ARG A 534 -9.78 4.57 18.32
CA ARG A 534 -10.63 5.36 17.40
C ARG A 534 -11.27 4.44 16.34
N MET A 535 -12.42 3.86 16.68
CA MET A 535 -13.09 2.82 15.87
C MET A 535 -13.36 3.21 14.41
N LYS A 536 -13.66 4.48 14.12
CA LYS A 536 -14.00 4.93 12.75
C LYS A 536 -12.81 4.87 11.79
N THR A 537 -11.61 5.15 12.29
CA THR A 537 -10.37 5.25 11.51
C THR A 537 -9.47 4.04 11.68
N PHE A 538 -9.77 3.19 12.67
CA PHE A 538 -9.01 1.98 12.98
C PHE A 538 -8.81 1.04 11.77
N PRO A 539 -9.78 0.78 10.87
CA PRO A 539 -9.55 -0.08 9.71
C PRO A 539 -8.48 0.42 8.75
N VAL A 540 -8.38 1.74 8.56
CA VAL A 540 -7.30 2.34 7.75
C VAL A 540 -5.95 2.09 8.42
N ALA A 541 -5.88 2.28 9.74
CA ALA A 541 -4.69 1.98 10.52
C ALA A 541 -4.29 0.50 10.41
N MET A 542 -5.26 -0.42 10.40
CA MET A 542 -5.00 -1.85 10.20
C MET A 542 -4.29 -2.10 8.86
N GLY A 543 -4.78 -1.53 7.76
CA GLY A 543 -4.15 -1.64 6.45
C GLY A 543 -2.70 -1.12 6.43
N LEU A 544 -2.44 0.01 7.11
CA LEU A 544 -1.10 0.59 7.24
C LEU A 544 -0.15 -0.30 8.06
N ALA A 545 -0.61 -0.90 9.16
CA ALA A 545 0.22 -1.82 9.94
C ALA A 545 0.57 -3.09 9.15
N VAL A 546 -0.39 -3.66 8.41
CA VAL A 546 -0.13 -4.80 7.52
C VAL A 546 0.86 -4.43 6.42
N PHE A 547 0.73 -3.23 5.87
CA PHE A 547 1.66 -2.72 4.86
C PHE A 547 3.12 -2.72 5.35
N CYS A 548 3.35 -2.35 6.60
CA CYS A 548 4.69 -2.26 7.18
C CYS A 548 5.38 -3.62 7.38
N ASN A 549 4.65 -4.72 7.24
CA ASN A 549 5.13 -6.07 7.45
C ASN A 549 5.48 -6.83 6.15
N GLU A 550 5.31 -6.21 4.97
CA GLU A 550 5.48 -6.85 3.64
C GLU A 550 6.84 -7.54 3.49
N GLY A 551 7.92 -6.77 3.59
CA GLY A 551 9.26 -7.25 3.29
C GLY A 551 9.73 -8.34 4.26
N LEU A 552 9.18 -8.39 5.48
CA LEU A 552 9.57 -9.33 6.51
C LEU A 552 9.22 -10.74 6.07
N VAL A 553 7.98 -10.96 5.63
CA VAL A 553 7.50 -12.30 5.29
C VAL A 553 7.99 -12.72 3.92
N VAL A 554 7.85 -11.84 2.92
CA VAL A 554 8.14 -12.16 1.53
C VAL A 554 9.62 -12.50 1.30
N LEU A 555 10.54 -11.79 1.97
CA LEU A 555 11.98 -11.95 1.72
C LEU A 555 12.69 -12.85 2.74
N SER A 556 12.00 -13.28 3.81
CA SER A 556 12.57 -14.19 4.80
C SER A 556 13.15 -15.48 4.22
N PRO A 557 12.48 -16.18 3.27
CA PRO A 557 13.04 -17.40 2.67
C PRO A 557 14.36 -17.15 1.94
N SER A 558 14.45 -16.05 1.17
CA SER A 558 15.67 -15.68 0.44
C SER A 558 16.82 -15.31 1.39
N VAL A 559 16.51 -14.64 2.50
CA VAL A 559 17.50 -14.36 3.56
C VAL A 559 17.95 -15.67 4.21
N ALA A 560 17.03 -16.56 4.54
CA ALA A 560 17.33 -17.86 5.16
C ALA A 560 18.25 -18.70 4.27
N ALA A 561 18.00 -18.73 2.96
CA ALA A 561 18.83 -19.43 1.98
C ALA A 561 20.25 -18.85 1.88
N SER A 562 20.43 -17.57 2.21
CA SER A 562 21.73 -16.87 2.16
C SER A 562 22.51 -16.95 3.49
N MET A 563 21.93 -17.54 4.54
CA MET A 563 22.54 -17.68 5.87
C MET A 563 23.43 -18.91 5.98
N GLN A 564 24.55 -18.77 6.69
CA GLN A 564 25.41 -19.90 7.09
C GLN A 564 24.65 -21.00 7.83
N LYS A 565 23.73 -20.58 8.71
CA LYS A 565 22.95 -21.45 9.57
C LYS A 565 21.49 -21.00 9.52
N PRO A 566 20.68 -21.52 8.58
CA PRO A 566 19.27 -21.13 8.43
C PRO A 566 18.47 -21.32 9.72
N LYS A 567 18.83 -22.29 10.57
CA LYS A 567 18.21 -22.52 11.89
C LYS A 567 18.27 -21.30 12.84
N LEU A 568 19.18 -20.37 12.61
CA LEU A 568 19.31 -19.13 13.38
C LEU A 568 18.45 -17.97 12.82
N LEU A 569 17.63 -18.21 11.79
CA LEU A 569 16.76 -17.18 11.23
C LEU A 569 15.79 -16.63 12.27
N SER A 570 15.27 -17.46 13.18
CA SER A 570 14.37 -17.01 14.25
C SER A 570 14.99 -15.93 15.14
N TRP A 571 16.29 -16.06 15.43
CA TRP A 571 17.04 -15.04 16.17
C TRP A 571 17.23 -13.76 15.35
N SER A 572 17.57 -13.91 14.06
CA SER A 572 17.69 -12.77 13.15
C SER A 572 16.37 -12.01 12.96
N LEU A 573 15.26 -12.74 12.86
CA LEU A 573 13.90 -12.20 12.78
C LEU A 573 13.53 -11.48 14.08
N PHE A 574 13.80 -12.09 15.24
CA PHE A 574 13.54 -11.45 16.53
C PHE A 574 14.28 -10.12 16.67
N LEU A 575 15.57 -10.07 16.31
CA LEU A 575 16.36 -8.84 16.32
C LEU A 575 15.80 -7.79 15.36
N ALA A 576 15.47 -8.19 14.12
CA ALA A 576 14.91 -7.29 13.13
C ALA A 576 13.55 -6.71 13.58
N VAL A 577 12.62 -7.56 13.99
CA VAL A 577 11.27 -7.19 14.47
C VAL A 577 11.34 -6.27 15.68
N THR A 578 12.24 -6.56 16.64
CA THR A 578 12.44 -5.70 17.82
C THR A 578 12.94 -4.33 17.41
N PHE A 579 13.97 -4.26 16.56
CA PHE A 579 14.53 -3.01 16.07
C PHE A 579 13.49 -2.18 15.31
N PHE A 580 12.68 -2.80 14.46
CA PHE A 580 11.62 -2.13 13.74
C PHE A 580 10.53 -1.60 14.65
N SER A 581 10.03 -2.45 15.55
CA SER A 581 8.96 -2.08 16.46
C SER A 581 9.35 -0.86 17.29
N LEU A 582 10.59 -0.81 17.77
CA LEU A 582 11.11 0.34 18.51
C LEU A 582 11.18 1.61 17.66
N ASN A 583 11.75 1.55 16.45
CA ASN A 583 11.89 2.73 15.60
C ASN A 583 10.55 3.23 15.05
N TYR A 584 9.67 2.31 14.62
CA TYR A 584 8.35 2.64 14.11
C TYR A 584 7.48 3.25 15.21
N MET A 585 7.47 2.68 16.42
CA MET A 585 6.69 3.25 17.53
C MET A 585 7.29 4.54 18.07
N LEU A 586 8.62 4.67 18.10
CA LEU A 586 9.26 5.94 18.45
C LEU A 586 8.82 7.04 17.47
N LEU A 587 8.90 6.77 16.16
CA LEU A 587 8.45 7.72 15.15
C LEU A 587 6.95 7.98 15.22
N ALA A 588 6.12 6.94 15.43
CA ALA A 588 4.68 7.05 15.56
C ALA A 588 4.29 8.00 16.69
N ILE A 589 4.83 7.75 17.89
CA ILE A 589 4.51 8.50 19.11
C ILE A 589 5.06 9.92 19.04
N CYS A 590 6.32 10.09 18.63
CA CYS A 590 6.93 11.41 18.51
C CYS A 590 6.24 12.25 17.43
N GLY A 591 5.92 11.66 16.28
CA GLY A 591 5.24 12.37 15.20
C GLY A 591 3.80 12.72 15.55
N ASP A 592 3.02 11.79 16.14
CA ASP A 592 1.64 12.08 16.54
C ASP A 592 1.61 13.19 17.60
N PHE A 593 2.52 13.13 18.59
CA PHE A 593 2.68 14.21 19.57
C PHE A 593 3.00 15.57 18.92
N LEU A 594 3.98 15.62 18.01
CA LEU A 594 4.39 16.88 17.38
C LEU A 594 3.30 17.47 16.46
N TYR A 595 2.61 16.62 15.70
CA TYR A 595 1.77 17.10 14.59
C TYR A 595 0.27 17.01 14.86
N SER A 596 -0.20 16.10 15.73
CA SER A 596 -1.60 16.04 16.18
C SER A 596 -1.84 16.98 17.35
N TYR A 597 -1.05 16.79 18.41
CA TYR A 597 -1.34 17.38 19.72
C TYR A 597 -0.90 18.84 19.81
N LEU A 598 0.38 19.13 19.51
CA LEU A 598 0.91 20.48 19.67
C LEU A 598 0.33 21.50 18.67
N GLN A 599 -0.08 21.04 17.49
CA GLN A 599 -0.48 21.92 16.39
C GLN A 599 -2.00 22.02 16.21
N VAL A 600 -2.78 21.37 17.09
CA VAL A 600 -4.25 21.37 17.12
C VAL A 600 -4.81 21.26 15.69
N GLY A 601 -4.42 20.20 15.00
CA GLY A 601 -4.74 19.99 13.60
C GLY A 601 -4.91 18.51 13.26
N GLU A 602 -5.62 18.23 12.16
CA GLU A 602 -5.69 16.87 11.65
C GLU A 602 -4.30 16.43 11.15
N VAL A 603 -3.82 15.30 11.65
CA VAL A 603 -2.60 14.68 11.13
C VAL A 603 -2.88 14.30 9.68
N ALA A 604 -2.24 15.00 8.76
CA ALA A 604 -2.29 14.63 7.36
C ALA A 604 -1.79 13.19 7.19
N GLN A 605 -2.29 12.51 6.17
CA GLN A 605 -1.92 11.13 5.84
C GLN A 605 -0.40 10.93 5.67
N GLU A 606 0.31 12.02 5.36
CA GLU A 606 1.76 12.13 5.46
C GLU A 606 2.12 13.15 6.54
N VAL A 607 3.02 12.79 7.44
CA VAL A 607 3.56 13.68 8.48
C VAL A 607 4.01 15.02 7.93
N THR A 608 4.70 14.97 6.81
CA THR A 608 5.30 16.12 6.15
C THR A 608 4.28 17.01 5.46
N MET A 609 3.05 16.51 5.28
CA MET A 609 1.93 17.25 4.72
C MET A 609 1.06 17.95 5.76
N SER A 610 1.27 17.71 7.06
CA SER A 610 0.50 18.38 8.10
C SER A 610 0.63 19.91 7.98
N GLN A 611 -0.49 20.62 8.10
CA GLN A 611 -0.55 22.08 7.93
C GLN A 611 0.34 22.80 8.92
N GLY A 612 0.45 22.28 10.13
CA GLY A 612 1.29 22.87 11.15
C GLY A 612 2.79 22.59 10.95
N PHE A 613 3.22 21.68 10.06
CA PHE A 613 4.63 21.33 9.89
C PHE A 613 5.47 22.58 9.56
N GLU A 614 6.00 23.20 10.61
CA GLU A 614 6.72 24.45 10.50
C GLU A 614 7.99 24.17 9.73
N MET A 615 8.28 25.04 8.77
CA MET A 615 9.42 24.91 7.86
C MET A 615 10.76 25.23 8.56
N THR A 616 10.94 24.73 9.79
CA THR A 616 12.20 24.79 10.53
C THR A 616 13.28 24.03 9.76
N VAL A 617 14.53 24.45 9.91
CA VAL A 617 15.66 23.82 9.21
C VAL A 617 15.78 22.34 9.57
N LEU A 618 15.51 21.98 10.83
CA LEU A 618 15.55 20.60 11.32
C LEU A 618 14.59 19.71 10.54
N HIS A 619 13.34 20.15 10.40
CA HIS A 619 12.29 19.45 9.68
C HIS A 619 12.62 19.29 8.19
N ARG A 620 13.13 20.34 7.53
CA ARG A 620 13.56 20.27 6.13
C ARG A 620 14.68 19.25 5.93
N VAL A 621 15.67 19.25 6.82
CA VAL A 621 16.79 18.28 6.78
C VAL A 621 16.27 16.87 6.98
N ALA A 622 15.36 16.65 7.94
CA ALA A 622 14.75 15.35 8.20
C ALA A 622 14.04 14.81 6.94
N VAL A 623 13.19 15.63 6.30
CA VAL A 623 12.48 15.23 5.08
C VAL A 623 13.44 14.94 3.93
N LEU A 624 14.48 15.76 3.72
CA LEU A 624 15.48 15.53 2.68
C LEU A 624 16.28 14.25 2.93
N CYS A 625 16.64 13.95 4.18
CA CYS A 625 17.27 12.67 4.55
C CYS A 625 16.36 11.49 4.20
N TYR A 626 15.06 11.62 4.44
CA TYR A 626 14.11 10.57 4.15
C TYR A 626 13.84 10.39 2.64
N VAL A 627 13.72 11.49 1.88
CA VAL A 627 13.66 11.44 0.41
C VAL A 627 14.91 10.76 -0.15
N LEU A 628 16.08 11.09 0.37
CA LEU A 628 17.34 10.45 -0.01
C LEU A 628 17.33 8.96 0.33
N GLN A 629 16.83 8.56 1.51
CA GLN A 629 16.64 7.14 1.86
C GLN A 629 15.82 6.44 0.78
N LEU A 630 14.63 6.96 0.46
CA LEU A 630 13.71 6.30 -0.47
C LEU A 630 14.31 6.19 -1.87
N LEU A 631 14.97 7.24 -2.38
CA LEU A 631 15.65 7.21 -3.67
C LEU A 631 16.75 6.15 -3.73
N LEU A 632 17.49 5.96 -2.64
CA LEU A 632 18.58 4.98 -2.55
C LEU A 632 18.07 3.53 -2.36
N THR A 633 16.89 3.35 -1.77
CA THR A 633 16.28 2.02 -1.59
C THR A 633 15.40 1.61 -2.77
N PHE A 634 14.88 2.55 -3.57
CA PHE A 634 13.94 2.31 -4.68
C PHE A 634 14.41 1.25 -5.67
N PRO A 635 15.67 1.26 -6.14
CA PRO A 635 16.12 0.28 -7.13
C PRO A 635 16.18 -1.12 -6.53
N ALA A 636 16.44 -1.22 -5.21
CA ALA A 636 16.52 -2.51 -4.52
C ALA A 636 15.13 -3.14 -4.32
N SER A 637 14.08 -2.35 -4.08
CA SER A 637 12.71 -2.87 -3.98
C SER A 637 12.19 -3.36 -5.33
N LEU A 638 12.37 -2.58 -6.39
CA LEU A 638 11.99 -3.02 -7.74
C LEU A 638 12.82 -4.20 -8.26
N PHE A 639 14.09 -4.32 -7.86
CA PHE A 639 14.91 -5.46 -8.26
C PHE A 639 14.29 -6.81 -7.85
N VAL A 640 13.60 -6.88 -6.71
CA VAL A 640 12.89 -8.08 -6.26
C VAL A 640 11.76 -8.42 -7.24
N LEU A 641 10.93 -7.43 -7.57
CA LEU A 641 9.87 -7.57 -8.57
C LEU A 641 10.43 -8.03 -9.92
N PHE A 642 11.56 -7.43 -10.32
CA PHE A 642 12.21 -7.74 -11.58
C PHE A 642 12.72 -9.16 -11.67
N ARG A 643 13.38 -9.63 -10.61
CA ARG A 643 13.88 -11.00 -10.56
C ARG A 643 12.77 -12.04 -10.56
N ASN A 644 11.68 -11.79 -9.83
CA ASN A 644 10.53 -12.71 -9.81
C ASN A 644 9.88 -12.80 -11.20
N PHE A 645 9.69 -11.67 -11.87
CA PHE A 645 9.09 -11.66 -13.20
C PHE A 645 10.03 -12.27 -14.27
N GLU A 646 11.33 -11.96 -14.22
CA GLU A 646 12.31 -12.50 -15.17
C GLU A 646 12.51 -14.01 -15.01
N ALA A 647 12.34 -14.54 -13.81
CA ALA A 647 12.42 -15.97 -13.58
C ALA A 647 11.25 -16.75 -14.19
N LEU A 648 10.07 -16.15 -14.28
CA LEU A 648 8.92 -16.73 -14.98
C LEU A 648 9.14 -16.78 -16.50
N HIS A 649 10.08 -15.98 -17.03
CA HIS A 649 10.37 -15.90 -18.47
C HIS A 649 11.87 -15.92 -18.78
N PRO A 650 12.53 -17.09 -18.62
CA PRO A 650 13.97 -17.22 -18.81
C PRO A 650 14.43 -16.96 -20.25
N CYS A 651 13.52 -17.07 -21.23
CA CYS A 651 13.82 -16.89 -22.66
C CYS A 651 13.90 -15.42 -23.11
N TYR A 652 13.72 -14.44 -22.22
CA TYR A 652 13.84 -13.04 -22.62
C TYR A 652 15.29 -12.59 -22.78
N ASP A 653 15.58 -12.07 -23.98
CA ASP A 653 16.84 -11.40 -24.27
C ASP A 653 17.09 -10.22 -23.33
N ASN A 654 18.37 -9.88 -23.13
CA ASN A 654 18.78 -8.75 -22.29
C ASN A 654 18.16 -7.41 -22.74
N CYS A 655 17.86 -7.25 -24.04
CA CYS A 655 17.17 -6.08 -24.56
C CYS A 655 15.74 -5.99 -24.00
N TRP A 656 15.00 -7.10 -24.01
CA TRP A 656 13.65 -7.16 -23.45
C TRP A 656 13.65 -6.96 -21.94
N LYS A 657 14.62 -7.54 -21.22
CA LYS A 657 14.83 -7.32 -19.77
C LYS A 657 14.90 -5.83 -19.43
N ARG A 658 15.74 -5.09 -20.16
CA ARG A 658 15.86 -3.64 -19.96
C ARG A 658 14.59 -2.89 -20.34
N ALA A 659 14.00 -3.22 -21.49
CA ALA A 659 12.78 -2.57 -21.97
C ALA A 659 11.62 -2.70 -20.99
N TRP A 660 11.37 -3.91 -20.46
CA TRP A 660 10.25 -4.12 -19.54
C TRP A 660 10.52 -3.46 -18.18
N ARG A 661 11.76 -3.49 -17.65
CA ARG A 661 12.10 -2.81 -16.39
C ARG A 661 11.86 -1.30 -16.49
N SER A 662 12.29 -0.69 -17.60
CA SER A 662 12.00 0.72 -17.87
C SER A 662 10.51 0.97 -18.01
N ALA A 663 9.78 0.11 -18.73
CA ALA A 663 8.32 0.21 -18.84
C ALA A 663 7.62 0.12 -17.47
N ALA A 664 8.07 -0.79 -16.61
CA ALA A 664 7.55 -0.93 -15.25
C ALA A 664 7.75 0.36 -14.44
N VAL A 665 8.95 0.95 -14.45
CA VAL A 665 9.19 2.24 -13.77
C VAL A 665 8.34 3.38 -14.36
N LEU A 666 8.19 3.44 -15.69
CA LEU A 666 7.35 4.43 -16.35
C LEU A 666 5.88 4.30 -15.92
N THR A 667 5.37 3.07 -15.83
CA THR A 667 4.00 2.83 -15.35
C THR A 667 3.83 3.22 -13.88
N VAL A 668 4.81 2.91 -13.02
CA VAL A 668 4.82 3.38 -11.61
C VAL A 668 4.74 4.90 -11.55
N GLY A 669 5.55 5.60 -12.35
CA GLY A 669 5.55 7.06 -12.43
C GLY A 669 4.22 7.64 -12.91
N ALA A 670 3.63 7.05 -13.95
CA ALA A 670 2.35 7.49 -14.49
C ALA A 670 1.22 7.35 -13.46
N VAL A 671 1.17 6.22 -12.73
CA VAL A 671 0.18 6.01 -11.67
C VAL A 671 0.43 6.97 -10.50
N ALA A 672 1.69 7.18 -10.11
CA ALA A 672 2.03 8.10 -9.03
C ALA A 672 1.56 9.55 -9.28
N VAL A 673 1.55 10.01 -10.53
CA VAL A 673 1.01 11.34 -10.89
C VAL A 673 -0.51 11.42 -10.68
N VAL A 674 -1.24 10.31 -10.85
CA VAL A 674 -2.71 10.27 -10.78
C VAL A 674 -3.22 10.05 -9.36
N VAL A 675 -2.44 9.41 -8.48
CA VAL A 675 -2.85 9.13 -7.09
C VAL A 675 -3.02 10.45 -6.33
N PRO A 676 -4.23 10.77 -5.80
CA PRO A 676 -4.45 12.03 -5.11
C PRO A 676 -3.96 11.98 -3.66
N ARG A 677 -4.26 10.88 -2.96
CA ARG A 677 -4.04 10.70 -1.51
C ARG A 677 -3.14 9.50 -1.24
N PHE A 678 -1.95 9.80 -0.69
CA PHE A 678 -0.91 8.82 -0.45
C PHE A 678 -1.31 7.75 0.60
N GLY A 679 -1.82 8.17 1.76
CA GLY A 679 -2.05 7.24 2.87
C GLY A 679 -3.19 6.27 2.61
N ASP A 680 -4.27 6.73 1.97
CA ASP A 680 -5.37 5.86 1.57
C ASP A 680 -4.91 4.84 0.52
N PHE A 681 -4.12 5.27 -0.47
CA PHE A 681 -3.54 4.37 -1.46
C PHE A 681 -2.63 3.31 -0.81
N LEU A 682 -1.78 3.73 0.14
CA LEU A 682 -0.90 2.82 0.88
C LEU A 682 -1.69 1.79 1.69
N ALA A 683 -2.77 2.23 2.33
CA ALA A 683 -3.66 1.36 3.08
C ALA A 683 -4.36 0.33 2.18
N VAL A 684 -4.78 0.71 0.96
CA VAL A 684 -5.33 -0.25 -0.03
C VAL A 684 -4.27 -1.25 -0.48
N ALA A 685 -3.06 -0.78 -0.84
CA ALA A 685 -1.98 -1.66 -1.27
C ALA A 685 -1.63 -2.69 -0.16
N GLY A 686 -1.57 -2.24 1.09
CA GLY A 686 -1.37 -3.10 2.25
C GLY A 686 -2.52 -4.08 2.49
N ALA A 687 -3.76 -3.60 2.44
CA ALA A 687 -4.93 -4.42 2.74
C ALA A 687 -5.17 -5.52 1.69
N VAL A 688 -4.90 -5.26 0.41
CA VAL A 688 -5.13 -6.22 -0.68
C VAL A 688 -3.92 -7.13 -0.90
N GLY A 689 -2.75 -6.55 -1.18
CA GLY A 689 -1.55 -7.33 -1.52
C GLY A 689 -0.98 -8.02 -0.28
N ASN A 690 -0.71 -7.22 0.75
CA ASN A 690 0.07 -7.70 1.90
C ASN A 690 -0.72 -8.62 2.82
N SER A 691 -2.03 -8.42 3.02
CA SER A 691 -2.84 -9.37 3.79
C SER A 691 -2.83 -10.78 3.17
N VAL A 692 -2.86 -10.88 1.84
CA VAL A 692 -2.79 -12.17 1.14
C VAL A 692 -1.41 -12.81 1.29
N CYS A 693 -0.34 -12.05 1.02
CA CYS A 693 1.04 -12.55 1.09
C CYS A 693 1.51 -12.88 2.51
N ILE A 694 1.08 -12.13 3.51
CA ILE A 694 1.57 -12.24 4.90
C ILE A 694 0.73 -13.24 5.69
N TYR A 695 -0.60 -13.09 5.70
CA TYR A 695 -1.45 -13.81 6.65
C TYR A 695 -2.20 -14.99 6.01
N ILE A 696 -2.63 -14.86 4.76
CA ILE A 696 -3.45 -15.87 4.11
C ILE A 696 -2.58 -17.00 3.57
N LEU A 697 -1.68 -16.70 2.62
CA LEU A 697 -0.95 -17.73 1.87
C LEU A 697 -0.05 -18.62 2.74
N PRO A 698 0.80 -18.10 3.65
CA PRO A 698 1.70 -18.95 4.44
C PRO A 698 0.96 -19.93 5.36
N HIS A 699 -0.11 -19.45 6.01
CA HIS A 699 -0.88 -20.25 6.96
C HIS A 699 -1.82 -21.23 6.27
N LEU A 700 -2.41 -20.83 5.13
CA LEU A 700 -3.14 -21.76 4.30
C LEU A 700 -2.22 -22.89 3.82
N ALA A 701 -1.02 -22.58 3.32
CA ALA A 701 -0.05 -23.58 2.89
C ALA A 701 0.29 -24.57 4.01
N LEU A 702 0.51 -24.08 5.23
CA LEU A 702 0.72 -24.92 6.42
C LEU A 702 -0.47 -25.82 6.75
N LEU A 703 -1.69 -25.29 6.67
CA LEU A 703 -2.92 -26.04 6.93
C LEU A 703 -3.17 -27.12 5.87
N ALA A 704 -2.87 -26.81 4.60
CA ALA A 704 -2.94 -27.77 3.51
C ALA A 704 -1.97 -28.92 3.75
N GLU A 705 -0.69 -28.63 4.01
CA GLU A 705 0.33 -29.65 4.28
C GLU A 705 -0.03 -30.55 5.48
N GLY A 706 -0.57 -29.97 6.55
CA GLY A 706 -1.05 -30.73 7.71
C GLY A 706 -2.24 -31.65 7.45
N THR A 707 -3.06 -31.32 6.45
CA THR A 707 -4.26 -32.10 6.10
C THR A 707 -3.93 -33.19 5.10
N TRP A 708 -3.10 -32.87 4.10
CA TRP A 708 -2.83 -33.76 2.97
C TRP A 708 -1.68 -34.75 3.23
N ARG A 709 -0.61 -34.33 3.92
CA ARG A 709 0.59 -35.17 4.11
C ARG A 709 0.67 -35.84 5.48
N GLY A 710 -0.38 -35.70 6.29
CA GLY A 710 -0.42 -36.27 7.65
C GLY A 710 0.64 -35.68 8.58
N MET A 711 1.21 -34.51 8.25
CA MET A 711 2.10 -33.79 9.16
C MET A 711 1.32 -33.50 10.44
N GLN A 712 1.78 -34.05 11.57
CA GLN A 712 1.12 -33.88 12.86
C GLN A 712 1.32 -32.45 13.36
N LEU A 713 0.51 -31.53 12.86
CA LEU A 713 0.37 -30.19 13.42
C LEU A 713 -0.35 -30.29 14.76
N SER A 714 0.24 -29.65 15.78
CA SER A 714 -0.45 -29.44 17.06
C SER A 714 -1.81 -28.78 16.82
N LYS A 715 -2.83 -29.22 17.56
CA LYS A 715 -4.18 -28.62 17.52
C LYS A 715 -4.11 -27.11 17.73
N SER A 716 -3.23 -26.63 18.60
CA SER A 716 -3.03 -25.19 18.85
C SER A 716 -2.55 -24.43 17.61
N ARG A 717 -1.57 -24.97 16.87
CA ARG A 717 -1.06 -24.35 15.64
C ARG A 717 -2.10 -24.31 14.52
N ARG A 718 -2.91 -25.36 14.40
CA ARG A 718 -4.01 -25.41 13.43
C ARG A 718 -5.05 -24.33 13.73
N VAL A 719 -5.45 -24.20 15.00
CA VAL A 719 -6.39 -23.15 15.44
C VAL A 719 -5.80 -21.76 15.22
N LEU A 720 -4.54 -21.54 15.62
CA LEU A 720 -3.85 -20.26 15.42
C LEU A 720 -3.80 -19.87 13.94
N SER A 721 -3.44 -20.80 13.04
CA SER A 721 -3.39 -20.53 11.60
C SER A 721 -4.75 -20.16 11.03
N TRP A 722 -5.84 -20.82 11.45
CA TRP A 722 -7.19 -20.45 11.05
C TRP A 722 -7.61 -19.07 11.57
N ILE A 723 -7.24 -18.73 12.81
CA ILE A 723 -7.49 -17.40 13.38
C ILE A 723 -6.74 -16.33 12.57
N ILE A 724 -5.47 -16.57 12.22
CA ILE A 724 -4.67 -15.63 11.42
C ILE A 724 -5.30 -15.44 10.04
N VAL A 725 -5.66 -16.53 9.35
CA VAL A 725 -6.27 -16.45 8.01
C VAL A 725 -7.61 -15.70 8.04
N LEU A 726 -8.52 -16.04 8.97
CA LEU A 726 -9.86 -15.48 8.99
C LEU A 726 -9.92 -14.07 9.60
N VAL A 727 -9.28 -13.87 10.76
CA VAL A 727 -9.35 -12.61 11.50
C VAL A 727 -8.35 -11.59 10.94
N PHE A 728 -7.10 -11.99 10.70
CA PHE A 728 -6.08 -11.04 10.23
C PHE A 728 -6.02 -10.94 8.71
N GLY A 729 -6.11 -12.06 8.00
CA GLY A 729 -6.11 -12.07 6.54
C GLY A 729 -7.41 -11.51 5.97
N ALA A 730 -8.51 -12.24 6.14
CA ALA A 730 -9.78 -11.93 5.48
C ALA A 730 -10.48 -10.70 6.07
N PHE A 731 -10.57 -10.58 7.40
CA PHE A 731 -11.26 -9.45 8.02
C PHE A 731 -10.45 -8.15 7.93
N CYS A 732 -9.17 -8.12 8.32
CA CYS A 732 -8.36 -6.90 8.15
C CYS A 732 -8.21 -6.53 6.68
N GLY A 733 -7.87 -7.49 5.80
CA GLY A 733 -7.71 -7.23 4.38
C GLY A 733 -9.00 -6.77 3.71
N GLY A 734 -10.12 -7.45 3.94
CA GLY A 734 -11.40 -7.09 3.34
C GLY A 734 -11.95 -5.76 3.85
N LEU A 735 -12.04 -5.58 5.18
CA LEU A 735 -12.62 -4.37 5.77
C LEU A 735 -11.76 -3.13 5.49
N ALA A 736 -10.44 -3.22 5.67
CA ALA A 736 -9.54 -2.11 5.39
C ALA A 736 -9.57 -1.74 3.90
N SER A 737 -9.61 -2.72 3.00
CA SER A 737 -9.71 -2.44 1.55
C SER A 737 -10.99 -1.68 1.21
N VAL A 738 -12.16 -2.12 1.70
CA VAL A 738 -13.43 -1.45 1.39
C VAL A 738 -13.42 0.00 1.89
N ILE A 739 -12.98 0.24 3.13
CA ILE A 739 -12.99 1.58 3.72
C ILE A 739 -11.93 2.47 3.06
N SER A 740 -10.72 1.97 2.81
CA SER A 740 -9.66 2.74 2.17
C SER A 740 -9.98 3.04 0.70
N ILE A 741 -10.64 2.13 -0.01
CA ILE A 741 -11.16 2.40 -1.36
C ILE A 741 -12.21 3.49 -1.30
N GLN A 742 -13.19 3.42 -0.39
CA GLN A 742 -14.20 4.46 -0.23
C GLN A 742 -13.59 5.85 0.03
N LYS A 743 -12.53 5.93 0.84
CA LYS A 743 -11.82 7.18 1.14
C LYS A 743 -10.90 7.68 0.03
N LEU A 744 -10.27 6.77 -0.71
CA LEU A 744 -9.43 7.15 -1.86
C LEU A 744 -10.28 7.75 -2.99
N VAL A 745 -11.54 7.34 -3.01
CA VAL A 745 -12.56 7.66 -3.99
C VAL A 745 -13.30 8.96 -3.69
N ALA A 746 -13.63 9.17 -2.41
CA ALA A 746 -14.28 10.36 -1.88
C ALA A 746 -13.29 11.52 -1.85
#